data_AF-A0AAW5P772-F1
#
_entry.id   AF-A0AAW5P772-F1
#
_cell.length_a   1.000
_cell.length_b   1.000
_cell.length_c   1.000
_cell.angle_alpha   90.00
_cell.angle_beta   90.00
_cell.angle_gamma   90.00
#
_symmetry.space_group_name_H-M   'P 1'
#
loop_
_entity.id
_entity.type
_entity.pdbx_description
1 polymer ?
#
loop_
_entity_poly.entity_id
_entity_poly.type
_entity_poly.pdbx_seq_one_letter_code
_entity_poly.pdbx_strand_id
1 'polypeptide(L)'
;MADLTSHSVEEARRAMQRGWGHESFRPGQEAVLEPLLEGRNVLGVMPTGGGKSLCYQLPAVLGDGFVLVVSPLIALMQDQVEALQAQGIAATFINSTLPGYEVEQRWTNAEHGQYDLVYMAPERFATEVFQARAERLDVSLMAVDEAHCASEWGHHFRPDYLQIPDARAQLGTPPTVALTATATPAVREDILELLELPDAVEVVRGFDRPNITWSVFRTDKKWERLRAVVDAVPGTGIVYVPTRRDAARWRKRLDAHGVSVAVYHGGLDSEAREHRQQAWVDDDVRVMVATNAFGMGIDKPDVRFVVHMAPPSSLESYYQEAGRAGRDGKQAHAVLLYQPTDADTQAALIESSHPTAEEVRAVYDAVCSVGQIPVGSEPDGPLAVRLDAVLKTTGFSRTKVRTAVDLIDRQGAWTLLPRRKHFGLLRFSASAREVREYADTVGNRALAAFVRTLLRAVHADAFRGWWPLDLRAVGRRADLSRDRLRAGLRYLEEQGVLRWKPPGAALQVELAHPRASKLPVDDQAVQSARRRAETRLQYMLRYTRSVACRRWALLTYFGEEADEQCDACDVCLGRHQPAAITPDDEPVLRRILEQVAASTPRDEWFDDPPAPPRRIDELVEWLVEEDYLAVEDPLDGSVRLTERAENWL
;
A
#
# COMPACT_ATOMS: atom_id res chain seq x y z
N MET A 1 21.96 -22.60 -25.84
CA MET A 1 20.87 -22.24 -24.91
C MET A 1 21.58 -21.87 -23.63
N ALA A 2 21.56 -20.58 -23.35
CA ALA A 2 22.45 -19.86 -22.44
C ALA A 2 21.68 -19.62 -21.14
N ASP A 3 22.14 -20.26 -20.06
CA ASP A 3 21.70 -19.96 -18.70
C ASP A 3 21.95 -18.47 -18.41
N LEU A 4 21.08 -17.81 -17.62
CA LEU A 4 21.23 -16.42 -17.23
C LEU A 4 22.63 -16.16 -16.65
N THR A 5 23.21 -17.16 -15.98
CA THR A 5 24.54 -17.15 -15.37
C THR A 5 25.71 -17.07 -16.36
N SER A 6 25.45 -17.26 -17.66
CA SER A 6 26.45 -17.19 -18.71
C SER A 6 26.67 -15.80 -19.28
N HIS A 7 25.86 -14.82 -18.84
CA HIS A 7 25.89 -13.45 -19.32
C HIS A 7 26.73 -12.54 -18.45
N SER A 8 27.45 -11.62 -19.07
CA SER A 8 28.23 -10.60 -18.36
C SER A 8 27.45 -9.29 -18.19
N VAL A 9 27.84 -8.49 -17.19
CA VAL A 9 27.32 -7.12 -17.00
C VAL A 9 27.49 -6.26 -18.26
N GLU A 10 28.56 -6.48 -19.03
CA GLU A 10 28.80 -5.76 -20.29
C GLU A 10 27.79 -6.14 -21.38
N GLU A 11 27.34 -7.40 -21.43
CA GLU A 11 26.26 -7.82 -22.32
C GLU A 11 24.92 -7.22 -21.89
N ALA A 12 24.65 -7.17 -20.58
CA ALA A 12 23.47 -6.51 -20.04
C ALA A 12 23.47 -5.01 -20.37
N ARG A 13 24.63 -4.33 -20.31
CA ARG A 13 24.79 -2.93 -20.69
C ARG A 13 24.47 -2.71 -22.17
N ARG A 14 24.92 -3.60 -23.05
CA ARG A 14 24.59 -3.55 -24.49
C ARG A 14 23.11 -3.83 -24.76
N ALA A 15 22.49 -4.77 -24.03
CA ALA A 15 21.06 -5.05 -24.13
C ALA A 15 20.23 -3.83 -23.70
N MET A 16 20.61 -3.18 -22.60
CA MET A 16 20.00 -1.93 -22.14
C MET A 16 20.08 -0.82 -23.19
N GLN A 17 21.27 -0.59 -23.75
CA GLN A 17 21.47 0.44 -24.78
C GLN A 17 20.60 0.19 -26.02
N ARG A 18 20.45 -1.07 -26.44
CA ARG A 18 19.64 -1.45 -27.62
C ARG A 18 18.14 -1.41 -27.35
N GLY A 19 17.68 -1.90 -26.20
CA GLY A 19 16.26 -2.04 -25.87
C GLY A 19 15.63 -0.79 -25.27
N TRP A 20 16.36 -0.08 -24.40
CA TRP A 20 15.84 1.08 -23.65
C TRP A 20 16.50 2.41 -24.03
N GLY A 21 17.57 2.39 -24.84
CA GLY A 21 18.24 3.62 -25.29
C GLY A 21 18.97 4.39 -24.18
N HIS A 22 19.22 3.76 -23.03
CA HIS A 22 19.97 4.38 -21.93
C HIS A 22 21.48 4.29 -22.18
N GLU A 23 22.21 5.39 -21.96
CA GLU A 23 23.66 5.42 -22.17
C GLU A 23 24.43 4.61 -21.12
N SER A 24 23.98 4.67 -19.86
CA SER A 24 24.61 4.00 -18.71
C SER A 24 23.57 3.51 -17.70
N PHE A 25 23.97 2.56 -16.86
CA PHE A 25 23.18 2.17 -15.70
C PHE A 25 23.02 3.34 -14.72
N ARG A 26 21.86 3.40 -14.07
CA ARG A 26 21.64 4.28 -12.91
C ARG A 26 22.37 3.71 -11.69
N PRO A 27 22.69 4.56 -10.69
CA PRO A 27 23.28 4.09 -9.44
C PRO A 27 22.49 2.94 -8.82
N GLY A 28 23.19 1.87 -8.44
CA GLY A 28 22.61 0.66 -7.85
C GLY A 28 22.15 -0.42 -8.85
N GLN A 29 21.83 -0.09 -10.10
CA GLN A 29 21.37 -1.10 -11.08
C GLN A 29 22.44 -2.14 -11.38
N GLU A 30 23.68 -1.70 -11.63
CA GLU A 30 24.81 -2.59 -11.89
C GLU A 30 25.10 -3.50 -10.68
N ALA A 31 25.05 -2.93 -9.47
CA ALA A 31 25.26 -3.67 -8.22
C ALA A 31 24.15 -4.71 -7.94
N VAL A 32 22.93 -4.51 -8.47
CA VAL A 32 21.86 -5.53 -8.44
C VAL A 32 22.06 -6.58 -9.52
N LEU A 33 22.38 -6.16 -10.75
CA LEU A 33 22.47 -7.06 -11.90
C LEU A 33 23.66 -8.02 -11.83
N GLU A 34 24.83 -7.56 -11.39
CA GLU A 34 26.04 -8.38 -11.32
C GLU A 34 25.85 -9.67 -10.50
N PRO A 35 25.41 -9.64 -9.22
CA PRO A 35 25.13 -10.86 -8.46
C PRO A 35 23.99 -11.71 -9.07
N LEU A 36 22.98 -11.11 -9.70
CA LEU A 36 21.91 -11.88 -10.37
C LEU A 36 22.43 -12.68 -11.56
N LEU A 37 23.32 -12.07 -12.36
CA LEU A 37 24.01 -12.73 -13.47
C LEU A 37 25.05 -13.77 -13.00
N GLU A 38 25.33 -13.85 -11.70
CA GLU A 38 26.12 -14.93 -11.10
C GLU A 38 25.22 -16.01 -10.45
N GLY A 39 23.90 -15.89 -10.59
CA GLY A 39 22.93 -16.81 -10.00
C GLY A 39 22.68 -16.61 -8.51
N ARG A 40 23.10 -15.47 -7.94
CA ARG A 40 22.88 -15.14 -6.52
C ARG A 40 21.54 -14.43 -6.32
N ASN A 41 20.95 -14.62 -5.15
CA ASN A 41 19.77 -13.86 -4.73
C ASN A 41 20.17 -12.42 -4.36
N VAL A 42 19.25 -11.47 -4.53
CA VAL A 42 19.51 -10.05 -4.25
C VAL A 42 18.33 -9.39 -3.57
N LEU A 43 18.60 -8.60 -2.55
CA LEU A 43 17.66 -7.61 -2.02
C LEU A 43 18.10 -6.21 -2.46
N GLY A 44 17.38 -5.64 -3.43
CA GLY A 44 17.63 -4.30 -3.95
C GLY A 44 16.69 -3.28 -3.32
N VAL A 45 17.25 -2.39 -2.49
CA VAL A 45 16.54 -1.24 -1.94
C VAL A 45 16.98 0.00 -2.71
N MET A 46 16.11 0.44 -3.62
CA MET A 46 16.40 1.49 -4.60
C MET A 46 15.25 2.49 -4.67
N PRO A 47 15.50 3.81 -4.76
CA PRO A 47 14.46 4.84 -4.68
C PRO A 47 13.38 4.69 -5.77
N THR A 48 12.24 5.34 -5.57
CA THR A 48 11.23 5.49 -6.62
C THR A 48 11.83 6.21 -7.82
N GLY A 49 11.64 5.66 -9.03
CA GLY A 49 12.31 6.16 -10.22
C GLY A 49 13.78 5.75 -10.35
N GLY A 50 14.35 4.97 -9.42
CA GLY A 50 15.71 4.43 -9.52
C GLY A 50 15.92 3.39 -10.63
N GLY A 51 14.87 3.06 -11.39
CA GLY A 51 14.94 2.08 -12.48
C GLY A 51 14.93 0.63 -12.01
N LYS A 52 14.25 0.33 -10.89
CA LYS A 52 14.08 -1.03 -10.34
C LYS A 52 13.60 -2.05 -11.37
N SER A 53 12.64 -1.66 -12.22
CA SER A 53 12.07 -2.57 -13.21
C SER A 53 13.09 -3.08 -14.21
N LEU A 54 14.08 -2.26 -14.55
CA LEU A 54 15.16 -2.66 -15.45
C LEU A 54 16.00 -3.80 -14.88
N CYS A 55 16.12 -3.91 -13.54
CA CYS A 55 16.89 -4.95 -12.88
C CYS A 55 16.33 -6.36 -13.08
N TYR A 56 15.04 -6.51 -13.40
CA TYR A 56 14.43 -7.81 -13.76
C TYR A 56 14.02 -7.88 -15.24
N GLN A 57 13.81 -6.74 -15.92
CA GLN A 57 13.51 -6.71 -17.35
C GLN A 57 14.72 -7.04 -18.22
N LEU A 58 15.94 -6.65 -17.81
CA LEU A 58 17.15 -7.02 -18.55
C LEU A 58 17.42 -8.53 -18.50
N PRO A 59 17.36 -9.20 -17.34
CA PRO A 59 17.42 -10.66 -17.28
C PRO A 59 16.43 -11.36 -18.22
N ALA A 60 15.21 -10.83 -18.37
CA ALA A 60 14.18 -11.40 -19.24
C ALA A 60 14.54 -11.43 -20.72
N VAL A 61 15.37 -10.49 -21.18
CA VAL A 61 15.81 -10.44 -22.59
C VAL A 61 17.18 -11.09 -22.82
N LEU A 62 17.86 -11.49 -21.74
CA LEU A 62 19.19 -12.09 -21.80
C LEU A 62 19.12 -13.61 -21.68
N GLY A 63 18.42 -14.12 -20.66
CA GLY A 63 18.37 -15.55 -20.36
C GLY A 63 17.34 -16.31 -21.20
N ASP A 64 17.53 -17.62 -21.30
CA ASP A 64 16.46 -18.54 -21.71
C ASP A 64 15.44 -18.71 -20.56
N GLY A 65 14.21 -19.14 -20.89
CA GLY A 65 13.09 -19.18 -19.93
C GLY A 65 12.45 -17.80 -19.75
N PHE A 66 11.57 -17.66 -18.75
CA PHE A 66 10.88 -16.39 -18.49
C PHE A 66 11.10 -15.87 -17.07
N VAL A 67 11.00 -14.56 -16.92
CA VAL A 67 11.04 -13.89 -15.62
C VAL A 67 9.64 -13.79 -15.04
N LEU A 68 9.45 -14.34 -13.83
CA LEU A 68 8.21 -14.22 -13.09
C LEU A 68 8.27 -13.02 -12.14
N VAL A 69 7.48 -11.98 -12.39
CA VAL A 69 7.43 -10.77 -11.57
C VAL A 69 6.20 -10.78 -10.68
N VAL A 70 6.39 -10.96 -9.38
CA VAL A 70 5.35 -10.87 -8.35
C VAL A 70 5.16 -9.40 -7.96
N SER A 71 3.97 -8.86 -8.13
CA SER A 71 3.67 -7.46 -7.79
C SER A 71 2.26 -7.32 -7.21
N PRO A 72 1.97 -6.39 -6.29
CA PRO A 72 0.64 -6.23 -5.72
C PRO A 72 -0.27 -5.31 -6.55
N LEU A 73 0.27 -4.70 -7.61
CA LEU A 73 -0.33 -3.54 -8.28
C LEU A 73 -0.87 -3.90 -9.66
N ILE A 74 -2.09 -4.43 -9.69
CA ILE A 74 -2.78 -4.86 -10.92
C ILE A 74 -2.77 -3.80 -12.03
N ALA A 75 -3.05 -2.54 -11.71
CA ALA A 75 -3.07 -1.46 -12.71
C ALA A 75 -1.69 -1.22 -13.31
N LEU A 76 -0.64 -1.23 -12.47
CA LEU A 76 0.74 -1.04 -12.92
C LEU A 76 1.23 -2.20 -13.81
N MET A 77 0.78 -3.43 -13.54
CA MET A 77 1.11 -4.58 -14.40
C MET A 77 0.65 -4.36 -15.85
N GLN A 78 -0.53 -3.76 -16.06
CA GLN A 78 -1.07 -3.53 -17.40
C GLN A 78 -0.19 -2.55 -18.17
N ASP A 79 0.09 -1.39 -17.57
CA ASP A 79 0.94 -0.36 -18.16
C ASP A 79 2.35 -0.90 -18.49
N GLN A 80 2.93 -1.70 -17.59
CA GLN A 80 4.24 -2.31 -17.80
C GLN A 80 4.24 -3.33 -18.95
N VAL A 81 3.20 -4.18 -19.03
CA VAL A 81 3.07 -5.16 -20.11
C VAL A 81 2.89 -4.47 -21.46
N GLU A 82 2.05 -3.43 -21.54
CA GLU A 82 1.84 -2.66 -22.77
C GLU A 82 3.15 -1.99 -23.23
N ALA A 83 3.91 -1.39 -22.31
CA ALA A 83 5.20 -0.79 -22.61
C ALA A 83 6.23 -1.81 -23.12
N LEU A 84 6.31 -2.98 -22.49
CA LEU A 84 7.23 -4.07 -22.90
C LEU A 84 6.84 -4.65 -24.27
N GLN A 85 5.55 -4.87 -24.52
CA GLN A 85 5.06 -5.35 -25.82
C GLN A 85 5.33 -4.34 -26.94
N ALA A 86 5.21 -3.04 -26.67
CA ALA A 86 5.57 -2.00 -27.62
C ALA A 86 7.07 -1.99 -27.97
N GLN A 87 7.92 -2.52 -27.08
CA GLN A 87 9.36 -2.71 -27.31
C GLN A 87 9.69 -4.07 -27.94
N GLY A 88 8.68 -4.90 -28.25
CA GLY A 88 8.84 -6.22 -28.84
C GLY A 88 9.19 -7.33 -27.84
N ILE A 89 9.10 -7.06 -26.53
CA ILE A 89 9.32 -8.04 -25.47
C ILE A 89 8.00 -8.77 -25.21
N ALA A 90 8.04 -10.10 -25.23
CA ALA A 90 6.86 -10.94 -25.05
C ALA A 90 6.43 -10.98 -23.57
N ALA A 91 5.68 -9.97 -23.14
CA ALA A 91 5.22 -9.84 -21.77
C ALA A 91 3.72 -10.16 -21.60
N THR A 92 3.33 -10.68 -20.43
CA THR A 92 1.92 -10.85 -20.04
C THR A 92 1.72 -10.63 -18.53
N PHE A 93 0.47 -10.69 -18.08
CA PHE A 93 0.12 -10.62 -16.66
C PHE A 93 -0.90 -11.69 -16.22
N ILE A 94 -0.94 -12.06 -14.94
CA ILE A 94 -1.91 -13.00 -14.38
C ILE A 94 -2.43 -12.46 -13.04
N ASN A 95 -3.69 -12.02 -13.01
CA ASN A 95 -4.31 -11.42 -11.82
C ASN A 95 -5.81 -11.73 -11.75
N SER A 96 -6.47 -11.34 -10.65
CA SER A 96 -7.88 -11.63 -10.34
C SER A 96 -8.91 -10.99 -11.29
N THR A 97 -8.52 -10.08 -12.18
CA THR A 97 -9.43 -9.45 -13.14
C THR A 97 -9.67 -10.29 -14.40
N LEU A 98 -8.78 -11.25 -14.68
CA LEU A 98 -8.87 -12.11 -15.85
C LEU A 98 -9.90 -13.25 -15.67
N PRO A 99 -10.70 -13.57 -16.70
CA PRO A 99 -11.50 -14.79 -16.75
C PRO A 99 -10.63 -16.05 -16.65
N GLY A 100 -11.17 -17.13 -16.07
CA GLY A 100 -10.43 -18.38 -15.87
C GLY A 100 -9.84 -18.98 -17.16
N TYR A 101 -10.59 -18.95 -18.26
CA TYR A 101 -10.10 -19.46 -19.55
C TYR A 101 -8.86 -18.69 -20.06
N GLU A 102 -8.77 -17.40 -19.76
CA GLU A 102 -7.66 -16.56 -20.19
C GLU A 102 -6.43 -16.80 -19.31
N VAL A 103 -6.64 -17.01 -18.01
CA VAL A 103 -5.58 -17.44 -17.09
C VAL A 103 -4.99 -18.78 -17.54
N GLU A 104 -5.84 -19.77 -17.86
CA GLU A 104 -5.36 -21.06 -18.36
C GLU A 104 -4.60 -20.95 -19.68
N GLN A 105 -5.07 -20.12 -20.62
CA GLN A 105 -4.38 -19.91 -21.89
C GLN A 105 -3.00 -19.26 -21.67
N ARG A 106 -2.93 -18.23 -20.82
CA ARG A 106 -1.65 -17.56 -20.50
C ARG A 106 -0.69 -18.54 -19.85
N TRP A 107 -1.16 -19.41 -18.96
CA TRP A 107 -0.31 -20.45 -18.38
C TRP A 107 0.20 -21.46 -19.40
N THR A 108 -0.67 -21.95 -20.27
CA THR A 108 -0.26 -22.86 -21.35
C THR A 108 0.77 -22.19 -22.26
N ASN A 109 0.61 -20.91 -22.60
CA ASN A 109 1.59 -20.18 -23.39
C ASN A 109 2.95 -20.04 -22.67
N ALA A 110 2.94 -19.79 -21.35
CA ALA A 110 4.16 -19.73 -20.54
C ALA A 110 4.90 -21.07 -20.50
N GLU A 111 4.18 -22.20 -20.35
CA GLU A 111 4.76 -23.56 -20.42
C GLU A 111 5.43 -23.86 -21.77
N HIS A 112 4.99 -23.20 -22.86
CA HIS A 112 5.55 -23.38 -24.20
C HIS A 112 6.57 -22.29 -24.57
N GLY A 113 7.05 -21.50 -23.61
CA GLY A 113 8.09 -20.48 -23.84
C GLY A 113 7.64 -19.32 -24.74
N GLN A 114 6.36 -18.95 -24.71
CA GLN A 114 5.86 -17.82 -25.52
C GLN A 114 6.04 -16.44 -24.87
N TYR A 115 6.58 -16.38 -23.65
CA TYR A 115 6.78 -15.13 -22.92
C TYR A 115 8.21 -15.04 -22.41
N ASP A 116 8.75 -13.84 -22.44
CA ASP A 116 10.01 -13.47 -21.79
C ASP A 116 9.74 -13.04 -20.33
N LEU A 117 8.55 -12.47 -20.07
CA LEU A 117 8.21 -11.91 -18.77
C LEU A 117 6.72 -12.08 -18.42
N VAL A 118 6.44 -12.56 -17.21
CA VAL A 118 5.08 -12.77 -16.68
C VAL A 118 4.92 -11.99 -15.38
N TYR A 119 4.06 -10.98 -15.37
CA TYR A 119 3.63 -10.32 -14.13
C TYR A 119 2.53 -11.15 -13.43
N MET A 120 2.56 -11.23 -12.11
CA MET A 120 1.55 -11.97 -11.34
C MET A 120 1.21 -11.29 -10.01
N ALA A 121 -0.06 -11.32 -9.65
CA ALA A 121 -0.51 -10.93 -8.32
C ALA A 121 -0.27 -12.06 -7.29
N PRO A 122 0.24 -11.78 -6.07
CA PRO A 122 0.71 -12.80 -5.13
C PRO A 122 -0.39 -13.79 -4.69
N GLU A 123 -1.66 -13.37 -4.65
CA GLU A 123 -2.77 -14.26 -4.29
C GLU A 123 -2.96 -15.44 -5.26
N ARG A 124 -2.29 -15.41 -6.43
CA ARG A 124 -2.35 -16.49 -7.42
C ARG A 124 -1.52 -17.71 -7.06
N PHE A 125 -0.53 -17.59 -6.17
CA PHE A 125 0.28 -18.72 -5.72
C PHE A 125 -0.54 -19.80 -5.02
N ALA A 126 -1.59 -19.40 -4.29
CA ALA A 126 -2.48 -20.32 -3.58
C ALA A 126 -3.49 -21.06 -4.49
N THR A 127 -3.48 -20.82 -5.80
CA THR A 127 -4.45 -21.42 -6.71
C THR A 127 -4.03 -22.83 -7.16
N GLU A 128 -4.98 -23.76 -7.23
CA GLU A 128 -4.76 -25.13 -7.74
C GLU A 128 -4.13 -25.13 -9.14
N VAL A 129 -4.52 -24.17 -9.99
CA VAL A 129 -4.00 -24.03 -11.35
C VAL A 129 -2.50 -23.75 -11.36
N PHE A 130 -2.00 -22.89 -10.46
CA PHE A 130 -0.57 -22.61 -10.34
C PHE A 130 0.16 -23.83 -9.79
N GLN A 131 -0.32 -24.39 -8.68
CA GLN A 131 0.30 -25.55 -8.03
C GLN A 131 0.45 -26.76 -8.97
N ALA A 132 -0.55 -27.03 -9.82
CA ALA A 132 -0.50 -28.11 -10.81
C ALA A 132 0.42 -27.85 -12.01
N ARG A 133 0.93 -26.63 -12.17
CA ARG A 133 1.74 -26.19 -13.32
C ARG A 133 3.16 -25.79 -12.95
N ALA A 134 3.41 -25.40 -11.69
CA ALA A 134 4.67 -24.81 -11.23
C ALA A 134 5.91 -25.57 -11.69
N GLU A 135 5.97 -26.88 -11.48
CA GLU A 135 7.11 -27.73 -11.86
C GLU A 135 7.40 -27.78 -13.38
N ARG A 136 6.44 -27.37 -14.22
CA ARG A 136 6.56 -27.35 -15.69
C ARG A 136 6.92 -25.96 -16.24
N LEU A 137 7.01 -24.95 -15.38
CA LEU A 137 7.33 -23.59 -15.79
C LEU A 137 8.84 -23.39 -15.82
N ASP A 138 9.35 -22.89 -16.93
CA ASP A 138 10.77 -22.56 -17.11
C ASP A 138 11.05 -21.13 -16.62
N VAL A 139 11.07 -20.96 -15.29
CA VAL A 139 11.33 -19.65 -14.66
C VAL A 139 12.82 -19.47 -14.48
N SER A 140 13.40 -18.49 -15.17
CA SER A 140 14.84 -18.20 -15.12
C SER A 140 15.22 -17.22 -14.02
N LEU A 141 14.28 -16.36 -13.62
CA LEU A 141 14.41 -15.44 -12.50
C LEU A 141 13.03 -15.20 -11.87
N MET A 142 12.98 -15.17 -10.54
CA MET A 142 11.83 -14.64 -9.81
C MET A 142 12.13 -13.22 -9.34
N ALA A 143 11.26 -12.26 -9.67
CA ALA A 143 11.33 -10.91 -9.15
C ALA A 143 10.17 -10.64 -8.19
N VAL A 144 10.48 -10.25 -6.95
CA VAL A 144 9.49 -9.85 -5.95
C VAL A 144 9.50 -8.32 -5.88
N ASP A 145 8.55 -7.68 -6.55
CA ASP A 145 8.38 -6.23 -6.54
C ASP A 145 7.60 -5.79 -5.29
N GLU A 146 7.86 -4.56 -4.83
CA GLU A 146 7.38 -4.04 -3.54
C GLU A 146 7.58 -5.03 -2.38
N ALA A 147 8.78 -5.61 -2.28
CA ALA A 147 9.12 -6.66 -1.31
C ALA A 147 8.83 -6.30 0.16
N HIS A 148 8.78 -4.99 0.48
CA HIS A 148 8.34 -4.51 1.80
C HIS A 148 6.92 -4.96 2.17
N CYS A 149 6.10 -5.39 1.22
CA CYS A 149 4.78 -5.97 1.47
C CYS A 149 4.85 -7.33 2.20
N ALA A 150 5.96 -8.06 2.13
CA ALA A 150 6.15 -9.29 2.91
C ALA A 150 6.25 -9.00 4.41
N SER A 151 6.88 -7.88 4.78
CA SER A 151 7.16 -7.50 6.15
C SER A 151 5.97 -6.81 6.83
N GLU A 152 5.63 -7.24 8.05
CA GLU A 152 4.67 -6.52 8.90
C GLU A 152 5.22 -5.19 9.42
N TRP A 153 6.54 -5.05 9.49
CA TRP A 153 7.22 -3.80 9.80
C TRP A 153 7.16 -2.81 8.63
N GLY A 154 6.95 -3.32 7.41
CA GLY A 154 6.67 -2.54 6.22
C GLY A 154 5.40 -1.68 6.34
N HIS A 155 5.32 -0.65 5.49
CA HIS A 155 4.22 0.32 5.52
C HIS A 155 2.95 -0.16 4.79
N HIS A 156 3.00 -1.30 4.07
CA HIS A 156 1.86 -1.91 3.35
C HIS A 156 1.91 -3.45 3.36
N PHE A 157 1.86 -4.07 4.55
CA PHE A 157 1.86 -5.53 4.68
C PHE A 157 0.73 -6.24 3.90
N ARG A 158 1.09 -7.31 3.18
CA ARG A 158 0.20 -8.19 2.42
C ARG A 158 0.51 -9.66 2.74
N PRO A 159 -0.38 -10.36 3.47
CA PRO A 159 -0.17 -11.77 3.83
C PRO A 159 0.12 -12.70 2.64
N ASP A 160 -0.43 -12.39 1.45
CA ASP A 160 -0.22 -13.21 0.24
C ASP A 160 1.26 -13.33 -0.16
N TYR A 161 2.12 -12.38 0.25
CA TYR A 161 3.57 -12.45 0.01
C TYR A 161 4.25 -13.58 0.80
N LEU A 162 3.65 -14.03 1.91
CA LEU A 162 4.18 -15.13 2.71
C LEU A 162 4.10 -16.48 2.00
N GLN A 163 3.39 -16.56 0.86
CA GLN A 163 3.31 -17.75 0.01
C GLN A 163 4.48 -17.84 -0.99
N ILE A 164 5.31 -16.80 -1.11
CA ILE A 164 6.41 -16.74 -2.09
C ILE A 164 7.46 -17.83 -1.85
N PRO A 165 7.92 -18.14 -0.62
CA PRO A 165 8.91 -19.20 -0.40
C PRO A 165 8.44 -20.57 -0.91
N ASP A 166 7.21 -20.97 -0.56
CA ASP A 166 6.62 -22.23 -1.00
C ASP A 166 6.48 -22.29 -2.53
N ALA A 167 6.05 -21.19 -3.15
CA ALA A 167 5.96 -21.09 -4.60
C ALA A 167 7.33 -21.16 -5.27
N ARG A 168 8.35 -20.49 -4.71
CA ARG A 168 9.73 -20.53 -5.20
C ARG A 168 10.28 -21.95 -5.14
N ALA A 169 10.02 -22.68 -4.06
CA ALA A 169 10.43 -24.08 -3.93
C ALA A 169 9.78 -24.97 -5.02
N GLN A 170 8.48 -24.79 -5.29
CA GLN A 170 7.76 -25.52 -6.34
C GLN A 170 8.26 -25.20 -7.76
N LEU A 171 8.80 -24.00 -7.97
CA LEU A 171 9.40 -23.56 -9.24
C LEU A 171 10.86 -24.01 -9.41
N GLY A 172 11.40 -24.84 -8.52
CA GLY A 172 12.79 -25.31 -8.60
C GLY A 172 13.83 -24.31 -8.10
N THR A 173 13.43 -23.39 -7.20
CA THR A 173 14.31 -22.40 -6.54
C THR A 173 15.09 -21.49 -7.50
N PRO A 174 14.42 -20.79 -8.44
CA PRO A 174 15.11 -19.87 -9.34
C PRO A 174 15.83 -18.75 -8.56
N PRO A 175 16.91 -18.16 -9.13
CA PRO A 175 17.49 -16.94 -8.61
C PRO A 175 16.40 -15.89 -8.36
N THR A 176 16.48 -15.21 -7.22
CA THR A 176 15.41 -14.31 -6.77
C THR A 176 15.94 -12.92 -6.49
N VAL A 177 15.29 -11.92 -7.09
CA VAL A 177 15.51 -10.50 -6.78
C VAL A 177 14.31 -9.94 -6.04
N ALA A 178 14.50 -9.49 -4.80
CA ALA A 178 13.51 -8.76 -4.03
C ALA A 178 13.78 -7.26 -4.16
N LEU A 179 12.81 -6.47 -4.61
CA LEU A 179 12.97 -5.05 -4.88
C LEU A 179 11.97 -4.22 -4.10
N THR A 180 12.43 -3.11 -3.50
CA THR A 180 11.53 -2.15 -2.84
C THR A 180 12.07 -0.73 -2.93
N ALA A 181 11.15 0.24 -2.92
CA ALA A 181 11.50 1.66 -2.88
C ALA A 181 12.08 2.10 -1.53
N THR A 182 11.57 1.52 -0.46
CA THR A 182 11.83 1.93 0.92
C THR A 182 11.82 0.70 1.82
N ALA A 183 12.91 0.49 2.55
CA ALA A 183 13.00 -0.49 3.62
C ALA A 183 14.03 0.01 4.65
N THR A 184 13.63 0.08 5.91
CA THR A 184 14.55 0.30 7.03
C THR A 184 15.36 -0.99 7.29
N PRO A 185 16.48 -0.93 8.05
CA PRO A 185 17.26 -2.13 8.38
C PRO A 185 16.41 -3.29 8.92
N ALA A 186 15.53 -3.04 9.88
CA ALA A 186 14.62 -4.05 10.42
C ALA A 186 13.66 -4.63 9.38
N VAL A 187 13.18 -3.81 8.42
CA VAL A 187 12.33 -4.30 7.33
C VAL A 187 13.14 -5.15 6.34
N ARG A 188 14.42 -4.83 6.09
CA ARG A 188 15.28 -5.64 5.20
C ARG A 188 15.50 -7.02 5.79
N GLU A 189 15.87 -7.10 7.07
CA GLU A 189 16.05 -8.36 7.79
C GLU A 189 14.77 -9.22 7.72
N ASP A 190 13.62 -8.62 8.01
CA ASP A 190 12.31 -9.30 7.96
C ASP A 190 11.95 -9.76 6.53
N ILE A 191 12.27 -8.99 5.49
CA ILE A 191 12.09 -9.43 4.08
C ILE A 191 12.95 -10.66 3.78
N LEU A 192 14.23 -10.64 4.17
CA LEU A 192 15.15 -11.75 3.91
C LEU A 192 14.73 -13.03 4.64
N GLU A 193 14.29 -12.91 5.88
CA GLU A 193 13.77 -14.02 6.67
C GLU A 193 12.49 -14.59 6.06
N LEU A 194 11.48 -13.74 5.83
CA LEU A 194 10.15 -14.16 5.36
C LEU A 194 10.14 -14.66 3.91
N LEU A 195 11.07 -14.20 3.07
CA LEU A 195 11.24 -14.70 1.70
C LEU A 195 12.22 -15.88 1.60
N GLU A 196 12.81 -16.32 2.72
CA GLU A 196 13.84 -17.37 2.79
C GLU A 196 15.05 -17.07 1.87
N LEU A 197 15.57 -15.85 1.96
CA LEU A 197 16.70 -15.32 1.20
C LEU A 197 17.90 -14.93 2.09
N PRO A 198 18.35 -15.76 3.05
CA PRO A 198 19.36 -15.35 4.03
C PRO A 198 20.72 -14.99 3.41
N ASP A 199 21.07 -15.59 2.27
CA ASP A 199 22.34 -15.35 1.57
C ASP A 199 22.24 -14.32 0.44
N ALA A 200 21.13 -13.55 0.38
CA ALA A 200 20.97 -12.55 -0.67
C ALA A 200 21.97 -11.39 -0.50
N VAL A 201 22.50 -10.91 -1.62
CA VAL A 201 23.33 -9.71 -1.64
C VAL A 201 22.41 -8.50 -1.39
N GLU A 202 22.66 -7.76 -0.31
CA GLU A 202 21.94 -6.53 -0.03
C GLU A 202 22.54 -5.36 -0.80
N VAL A 203 21.72 -4.72 -1.64
CA VAL A 203 22.09 -3.52 -2.40
C VAL A 203 21.21 -2.38 -1.92
N VAL A 204 21.74 -1.56 -1.02
CA VAL A 204 21.05 -0.41 -0.44
C VAL A 204 21.70 0.85 -0.99
N ARG A 205 21.11 1.48 -2.00
CA ARG A 205 21.66 2.67 -2.66
C ARG A 205 20.57 3.59 -3.16
N GLY A 206 20.85 4.89 -3.09
CA GLY A 206 20.12 5.91 -3.83
C GLY A 206 18.91 6.48 -3.10
N PHE A 207 18.80 6.33 -1.78
CA PHE A 207 17.82 7.14 -1.05
C PHE A 207 18.16 8.62 -1.10
N ASP A 208 19.42 8.96 -1.35
CA ASP A 208 19.78 10.34 -1.53
C ASP A 208 19.14 10.97 -2.76
N ARG A 209 18.50 12.12 -2.54
CA ARG A 209 17.84 12.95 -3.55
C ARG A 209 18.37 14.38 -3.40
N PRO A 210 19.60 14.65 -3.85
CA PRO A 210 20.25 15.94 -3.64
C PRO A 210 19.55 17.07 -4.40
N ASN A 211 18.76 16.73 -5.43
CA ASN A 211 17.97 17.69 -6.19
C ASN A 211 16.66 18.10 -5.49
N ILE A 212 16.30 17.47 -4.35
CA ILE A 212 15.12 17.82 -3.57
C ILE A 212 15.54 18.66 -2.36
N THR A 213 15.00 19.87 -2.28
CA THR A 213 15.07 20.68 -1.06
C THR A 213 13.97 20.24 -0.09
N TRP A 214 14.37 19.74 1.07
CA TRP A 214 13.48 19.31 2.15
C TRP A 214 13.21 20.48 3.09
N SER A 215 11.95 20.74 3.41
CA SER A 215 11.57 21.85 4.30
C SER A 215 10.38 21.49 5.18
N VAL A 216 10.48 21.77 6.48
CA VAL A 216 9.37 21.66 7.42
C VAL A 216 9.01 23.04 7.98
N PHE A 217 7.75 23.45 7.85
CA PHE A 217 7.26 24.71 8.41
C PHE A 217 6.23 24.45 9.51
N ARG A 218 6.57 24.82 10.75
CA ARG A 218 5.66 24.84 11.90
C ARG A 218 4.76 26.07 11.80
N THR A 219 3.49 25.89 11.40
CA THR A 219 2.57 27.03 11.18
C THR A 219 1.10 26.64 11.28
N ASP A 220 0.31 27.53 11.88
CA ASP A 220 -1.16 27.53 11.83
C ASP A 220 -1.70 28.20 10.54
N LYS A 221 -0.92 29.09 9.93
CA LYS A 221 -1.21 29.80 8.68
C LYS A 221 -0.88 28.99 7.43
N LYS A 222 -1.34 27.74 7.38
CA LYS A 222 -1.04 26.79 6.28
C LYS A 222 -1.37 27.30 4.88
N TRP A 223 -2.42 28.12 4.75
CA TRP A 223 -2.78 28.71 3.46
C TRP A 223 -1.71 29.67 2.95
N GLU A 224 -1.16 30.52 3.81
CA GLU A 224 -0.16 31.51 3.40
C GLU A 224 1.10 30.83 2.89
N ARG A 225 1.53 29.74 3.55
CA ARG A 225 2.68 28.93 3.11
C ARG A 225 2.39 28.18 1.82
N LEU A 226 1.25 27.51 1.70
CA LEU A 226 0.86 26.82 0.46
C LEU A 226 0.83 27.80 -0.72
N ARG A 227 0.21 28.96 -0.53
CA ARG A 227 0.17 30.03 -1.53
C ARG A 227 1.58 30.48 -1.91
N ALA A 228 2.45 30.74 -0.93
CA ALA A 228 3.82 31.15 -1.20
C ALA A 228 4.59 30.12 -2.05
N VAL A 229 4.43 28.82 -1.78
CA VAL A 229 5.06 27.75 -2.59
C VAL A 229 4.49 27.74 -4.01
N VAL A 230 3.17 27.77 -4.15
CA VAL A 230 2.49 27.73 -5.46
C VAL A 230 2.77 28.99 -6.29
N ASP A 231 2.94 30.15 -5.68
CA ASP A 231 3.26 31.39 -6.38
C ASP A 231 4.74 31.43 -6.79
N ALA A 232 5.65 30.94 -5.93
CA ALA A 232 7.09 31.03 -6.15
C ALA A 232 7.67 29.93 -7.04
N VAL A 233 7.08 28.72 -7.04
CA VAL A 233 7.63 27.56 -7.75
C VAL A 233 6.81 27.29 -9.02
N PRO A 234 7.30 27.65 -10.22
CA PRO A 234 6.61 27.34 -11.47
C PRO A 234 6.57 25.83 -11.73
N GLY A 235 5.69 25.41 -12.64
CA GLY A 235 5.50 24.00 -13.00
C GLY A 235 4.44 23.29 -12.15
N THR A 236 4.37 21.97 -12.33
CA THR A 236 3.35 21.11 -11.71
C THR A 236 3.73 20.70 -10.29
N GLY A 237 2.71 20.43 -9.47
CA GLY A 237 2.92 19.99 -8.11
C GLY A 237 1.78 19.18 -7.52
N ILE A 238 2.09 18.54 -6.40
CA ILE A 238 1.16 17.69 -5.65
C ILE A 238 0.94 18.30 -4.27
N VAL A 239 -0.31 18.30 -3.79
CA VAL A 239 -0.66 18.72 -2.43
C VAL A 239 -1.33 17.55 -1.71
N TYR A 240 -0.58 16.91 -0.80
CA TYR A 240 -1.07 15.81 0.01
C TYR A 240 -1.86 16.30 1.22
N VAL A 241 -3.01 15.66 1.44
CA VAL A 241 -3.94 15.98 2.53
C VAL A 241 -4.45 14.70 3.21
N PRO A 242 -4.71 14.72 4.53
CA PRO A 242 -5.12 13.50 5.24
C PRO A 242 -6.49 12.96 4.83
N THR A 243 -7.45 13.85 4.57
CA THR A 243 -8.85 13.45 4.34
C THR A 243 -9.43 13.94 3.02
N ARG A 244 -10.48 13.25 2.54
CA ARG A 244 -11.25 13.67 1.36
C ARG A 244 -11.90 15.05 1.54
N ARG A 245 -12.28 15.37 2.79
CA ARG A 245 -12.84 16.68 3.14
C ARG A 245 -11.78 17.77 2.98
N ASP A 246 -10.55 17.50 3.39
CA ASP A 246 -9.42 18.40 3.17
C ASP A 246 -9.13 18.59 1.69
N ALA A 247 -9.19 17.53 0.89
CA ALA A 247 -8.96 17.61 -0.55
C ALA A 247 -9.95 18.56 -1.21
N ALA A 248 -11.24 18.43 -0.88
CA ALA A 248 -12.27 19.35 -1.36
C ALA A 248 -12.06 20.80 -0.87
N ARG A 249 -11.64 20.98 0.40
CA ARG A 249 -11.37 22.29 1.00
C ARG A 249 -10.22 23.01 0.30
N TRP A 250 -9.08 22.33 0.12
CA TRP A 250 -7.89 22.91 -0.48
C TRP A 250 -8.03 23.10 -1.99
N ARG A 251 -8.74 22.21 -2.68
CA ARG A 251 -9.17 22.44 -4.07
C ARG A 251 -9.88 23.77 -4.21
N LYS A 252 -10.93 24.00 -3.41
CA LYS A 252 -11.73 25.24 -3.47
C LYS A 252 -10.87 26.49 -3.21
N ARG A 253 -9.91 26.42 -2.28
CA ARG A 253 -9.03 27.56 -1.98
C ARG A 253 -8.04 27.86 -3.11
N LEU A 254 -7.40 26.84 -3.68
CA LEU A 254 -6.46 27.00 -4.79
C LEU A 254 -7.16 27.46 -6.07
N ASP A 255 -8.33 26.90 -6.35
CA ASP A 255 -9.21 27.28 -7.47
C ASP A 255 -9.64 28.77 -7.35
N ALA A 256 -10.02 29.22 -6.16
CA ALA A 256 -10.32 30.63 -5.89
C ALA A 256 -9.10 31.57 -6.02
N HIS A 257 -7.88 31.03 -5.92
CA HIS A 257 -6.62 31.76 -6.14
C HIS A 257 -6.18 31.73 -7.62
N GLY A 258 -7.00 31.16 -8.51
CA GLY A 258 -6.74 31.12 -9.96
C GLY A 258 -5.77 30.02 -10.40
N VAL A 259 -5.56 28.99 -9.57
CA VAL A 259 -4.71 27.84 -9.91
C VAL A 259 -5.58 26.72 -10.47
N SER A 260 -5.21 26.17 -11.63
CA SER A 260 -5.84 24.96 -12.18
C SER A 260 -5.59 23.77 -11.26
N VAL A 261 -6.65 23.21 -10.65
CA VAL A 261 -6.53 22.16 -9.63
C VAL A 261 -7.47 21.00 -9.87
N ALA A 262 -6.94 19.78 -9.81
CA ALA A 262 -7.70 18.53 -9.76
C ALA A 262 -7.64 17.91 -8.35
N VAL A 263 -8.57 16.97 -8.09
CA VAL A 263 -8.60 16.21 -6.84
C VAL A 263 -8.53 14.72 -7.13
N TYR A 264 -7.69 14.02 -6.38
CA TYR A 264 -7.59 12.56 -6.43
C TYR A 264 -7.73 11.93 -5.04
N HIS A 265 -8.68 11.00 -4.88
CA HIS A 265 -8.84 10.22 -3.66
C HIS A 265 -9.62 8.93 -3.93
N GLY A 266 -9.49 7.93 -3.05
CA GLY A 266 -10.15 6.61 -3.21
C GLY A 266 -11.69 6.60 -3.11
N GLY A 267 -12.34 7.76 -3.05
CA GLY A 267 -13.79 7.91 -3.19
C GLY A 267 -14.28 8.17 -4.62
N LEU A 268 -13.36 8.41 -5.56
CA LEU A 268 -13.68 8.57 -6.98
C LEU A 268 -13.84 7.18 -7.62
N ASP A 269 -14.69 7.08 -8.64
CA ASP A 269 -14.70 5.89 -9.49
C ASP A 269 -13.41 5.80 -10.33
N SER A 270 -13.20 4.66 -10.99
CA SER A 270 -11.97 4.43 -11.75
C SER A 270 -11.83 5.38 -12.94
N GLU A 271 -12.92 5.62 -13.67
CA GLU A 271 -12.93 6.51 -14.86
C GLU A 271 -12.56 7.95 -14.48
N ALA A 272 -13.13 8.50 -13.40
CA ALA A 272 -12.78 9.84 -12.95
C ALA A 272 -11.35 9.93 -12.39
N ARG A 273 -10.81 8.85 -11.82
CA ARG A 273 -9.40 8.81 -11.36
C ARG A 273 -8.45 8.88 -12.54
N GLU A 274 -8.67 8.03 -13.53
CA GLU A 274 -7.87 7.95 -14.76
C GLU A 274 -7.90 9.27 -15.52
N HIS A 275 -9.10 9.81 -15.78
CA HIS A 275 -9.24 11.08 -16.50
C HIS A 275 -8.50 12.24 -15.81
N ARG A 276 -8.62 12.36 -14.47
CA ARG A 276 -7.95 13.44 -13.72
C ARG A 276 -6.46 13.25 -13.61
N GLN A 277 -6.00 11.99 -13.49
CA GLN A 277 -4.58 11.68 -13.50
C GLN A 277 -3.99 12.05 -14.86
N GLN A 278 -4.64 11.66 -15.96
CA GLN A 278 -4.19 11.94 -17.31
C GLN A 278 -4.10 13.45 -17.59
N ALA A 279 -5.15 14.21 -17.26
CA ALA A 279 -5.14 15.67 -17.39
C ALA A 279 -4.01 16.35 -16.60
N TRP A 280 -3.56 15.76 -15.49
CA TRP A 280 -2.41 16.27 -14.73
C TRP A 280 -1.06 15.82 -15.31
N VAL A 281 -1.01 14.62 -15.89
CA VAL A 281 0.17 14.14 -16.63
C VAL A 281 0.43 15.01 -17.86
N ASP A 282 -0.63 15.35 -18.59
CA ASP A 282 -0.62 16.13 -19.83
C ASP A 282 -0.50 17.66 -19.62
N ASP A 283 -0.28 18.09 -18.37
CA ASP A 283 -0.12 19.50 -17.98
C ASP A 283 -1.37 20.40 -18.16
N ASP A 284 -2.56 19.83 -18.43
CA ASP A 284 -3.84 20.57 -18.42
C ASP A 284 -4.19 21.11 -17.02
N VAL A 285 -3.69 20.42 -15.99
CA VAL A 285 -3.88 20.79 -14.59
C VAL A 285 -2.53 20.93 -13.91
N ARG A 286 -2.26 22.12 -13.38
CA ARG A 286 -1.03 22.40 -12.63
C ARG A 286 -0.90 21.63 -11.30
N VAL A 287 -1.96 21.63 -10.48
CA VAL A 287 -1.89 21.09 -9.11
C VAL A 287 -2.84 19.92 -8.90
N MET A 288 -2.30 18.80 -8.42
CA MET A 288 -3.11 17.69 -7.93
C MET A 288 -3.23 17.75 -6.41
N VAL A 289 -4.43 17.94 -5.89
CA VAL A 289 -4.70 17.80 -4.45
C VAL A 289 -5.16 16.38 -4.16
N ALA A 290 -4.46 15.65 -3.30
CA ALA A 290 -4.72 14.23 -3.11
C ALA A 290 -4.56 13.69 -1.70
N THR A 291 -5.27 12.61 -1.41
CA THR A 291 -4.93 11.75 -0.27
C THR A 291 -3.82 10.77 -0.67
N ASN A 292 -3.30 9.97 0.27
CA ASN A 292 -2.34 8.88 0.02
C ASN A 292 -2.73 7.88 -1.07
N ALA A 293 -3.98 7.90 -1.54
CA ALA A 293 -4.46 7.11 -2.66
C ALA A 293 -3.82 7.53 -4.00
N PHE A 294 -3.37 8.78 -4.14
CA PHE A 294 -2.63 9.24 -5.31
C PHE A 294 -1.16 8.92 -5.12
N GLY A 295 -0.79 7.69 -5.49
CA GLY A 295 0.48 7.13 -5.10
C GLY A 295 1.08 6.25 -6.18
N MET A 296 1.12 4.96 -5.92
CA MET A 296 1.83 3.97 -6.73
C MET A 296 1.39 4.02 -8.21
N GLY A 297 2.35 4.03 -9.13
CA GLY A 297 2.12 4.01 -10.59
C GLY A 297 2.12 5.37 -11.31
N ILE A 298 2.23 6.50 -10.60
CA ILE A 298 2.39 7.81 -11.26
C ILE A 298 3.84 7.99 -11.70
N ASP A 299 4.05 8.22 -13.00
CA ASP A 299 5.35 8.52 -13.58
C ASP A 299 5.36 9.84 -14.38
N LYS A 300 5.27 10.96 -13.65
CA LYS A 300 5.53 12.30 -14.20
C LYS A 300 6.93 12.75 -13.77
N PRO A 301 7.89 12.92 -14.70
CA PRO A 301 9.28 13.17 -14.33
C PRO A 301 9.53 14.58 -13.77
N ASP A 302 8.69 15.54 -14.14
CA ASP A 302 8.93 16.98 -14.03
C ASP A 302 8.12 17.68 -12.92
N VAL A 303 7.73 16.94 -11.88
CA VAL A 303 7.04 17.51 -10.70
C VAL A 303 7.98 18.43 -9.92
N ARG A 304 7.61 19.69 -9.72
CA ARG A 304 8.47 20.74 -9.13
C ARG A 304 8.29 20.91 -7.64
N PHE A 305 7.10 20.64 -7.11
CA PHE A 305 6.87 20.70 -5.67
C PHE A 305 5.89 19.63 -5.20
N VAL A 306 6.13 19.13 -3.99
CA VAL A 306 5.20 18.31 -3.23
C VAL A 306 5.00 18.99 -1.88
N VAL A 307 3.74 19.32 -1.57
CA VAL A 307 3.38 19.94 -0.29
C VAL A 307 2.51 18.99 0.52
N HIS A 308 2.96 18.65 1.72
CA HIS A 308 2.17 17.92 2.71
C HIS A 308 1.48 18.92 3.63
N MET A 309 0.16 18.97 3.57
CA MET A 309 -0.63 19.87 4.42
C MET A 309 -0.72 19.40 5.88
N ALA A 310 -0.23 18.21 6.18
CA ALA A 310 -0.07 17.62 7.51
C ALA A 310 0.94 16.45 7.38
N PRO A 311 1.63 16.05 8.47
CA PRO A 311 2.51 14.89 8.44
C PRO A 311 1.74 13.63 8.00
N PRO A 312 2.32 12.79 7.14
CA PRO A 312 1.84 11.43 6.87
C PRO A 312 1.88 10.54 8.12
N SER A 313 1.42 9.30 7.99
CA SER A 313 1.44 8.32 9.09
C SER A 313 2.83 7.79 9.43
N SER A 314 3.82 7.99 8.55
CA SER A 314 5.17 7.48 8.72
C SER A 314 6.19 8.20 7.83
N LEU A 315 7.48 8.05 8.14
CA LEU A 315 8.58 8.61 7.34
C LEU A 315 8.70 7.94 5.97
N GLU A 316 8.41 6.65 5.86
CA GLU A 316 8.37 5.92 4.58
C GLU A 316 7.31 6.52 3.66
N SER A 317 6.11 6.76 4.19
CA SER A 317 5.01 7.39 3.44
C SER A 317 5.42 8.79 2.97
N TYR A 318 6.00 9.59 3.86
CA TYR A 318 6.49 10.93 3.52
C TYR A 318 7.57 10.91 2.45
N TYR A 319 8.58 10.05 2.59
CA TYR A 319 9.68 9.93 1.65
C TYR A 319 9.19 9.46 0.27
N GLN A 320 8.31 8.45 0.22
CA GLN A 320 7.73 7.95 -1.04
C GLN A 320 6.87 9.01 -1.74
N GLU A 321 6.06 9.75 -0.98
CA GLU A 321 5.19 10.81 -1.50
C GLU A 321 6.00 12.02 -1.98
N ALA A 322 6.95 12.50 -1.18
CA ALA A 322 7.83 13.63 -1.51
C ALA A 322 8.80 13.30 -2.65
N GLY A 323 9.30 12.06 -2.71
CA GLY A 323 10.23 11.57 -3.74
C GLY A 323 9.65 11.54 -5.15
N ARG A 324 8.35 11.83 -5.32
CA ARG A 324 7.71 12.08 -6.63
C ARG A 324 8.20 13.36 -7.29
N ALA A 325 8.72 14.29 -6.50
CA ALA A 325 9.30 15.52 -7.01
C ALA A 325 10.63 15.25 -7.74
N GLY A 326 10.91 16.01 -8.80
CA GLY A 326 12.22 16.11 -9.44
C GLY A 326 12.81 14.79 -9.93
N ARG A 327 12.00 13.89 -10.52
CA ARG A 327 12.51 12.61 -11.08
C ARG A 327 13.39 12.81 -12.32
N ASP A 328 13.24 13.95 -13.00
CA ASP A 328 14.13 14.44 -14.04
C ASP A 328 15.49 14.93 -13.53
N GLY A 329 15.77 14.84 -12.22
CA GLY A 329 17.00 15.28 -11.59
C GLY A 329 17.12 16.80 -11.40
N LYS A 330 16.13 17.59 -11.84
CA LYS A 330 16.13 19.04 -11.65
C LYS A 330 15.67 19.41 -10.23
N GLN A 331 16.00 20.63 -9.82
CA GLN A 331 15.62 21.16 -8.52
C GLN A 331 14.11 21.06 -8.29
N ALA A 332 13.74 20.56 -7.11
CA ALA A 332 12.36 20.41 -6.68
C ALA A 332 12.24 20.60 -5.16
N HIS A 333 11.03 20.87 -4.67
CA HIS A 333 10.79 21.21 -3.27
C HIS A 333 9.82 20.22 -2.61
N ALA A 334 10.25 19.60 -1.51
CA ALA A 334 9.41 18.83 -0.62
C ALA A 334 9.12 19.67 0.63
N VAL A 335 7.86 20.07 0.80
CA VAL A 335 7.44 21.01 1.85
C VAL A 335 6.41 20.36 2.77
N LEU A 336 6.74 20.21 4.04
CA LEU A 336 5.83 19.70 5.05
C LEU A 336 5.33 20.83 5.95
N LEU A 337 4.02 21.01 6.03
CA LEU A 337 3.39 21.95 6.95
C LEU A 337 2.89 21.21 8.19
N TYR A 338 3.32 21.64 9.37
CA TYR A 338 2.98 21.01 10.64
C TYR A 338 2.36 22.01 11.62
N GLN A 339 1.32 21.59 12.31
CA GLN A 339 0.83 22.21 13.54
C GLN A 339 0.54 21.09 14.56
N PRO A 340 0.56 21.38 15.87
CA PRO A 340 0.37 20.37 16.92
C PRO A 340 -0.89 19.52 16.76
N THR A 341 -2.01 20.14 16.36
CA THR A 341 -3.32 19.47 16.18
C THR A 341 -3.36 18.47 15.02
N ASP A 342 -2.36 18.47 14.14
CA ASP A 342 -2.26 17.45 13.10
C ASP A 342 -1.87 16.08 13.67
N ALA A 343 -1.13 16.05 14.78
CA ALA A 343 -0.76 14.81 15.45
C ALA A 343 -2.01 14.08 15.95
N ASP A 344 -2.98 14.81 16.50
CA ASP A 344 -4.27 14.26 16.95
C ASP A 344 -5.05 13.66 15.78
N THR A 345 -5.00 14.30 14.61
CA THR A 345 -5.65 13.79 13.39
C THR A 345 -5.03 12.47 12.95
N GLN A 346 -3.70 12.36 12.96
CA GLN A 346 -3.01 11.11 12.62
C GLN A 346 -3.25 10.02 13.66
N ALA A 347 -3.21 10.35 14.95
CA ALA A 347 -3.53 9.40 16.02
C ALA A 347 -4.96 8.85 15.88
N ALA A 348 -5.95 9.69 15.59
CA ALA A 348 -7.33 9.25 15.36
C ALA A 348 -7.48 8.37 14.10
N LEU A 349 -6.66 8.61 13.06
CA LEU A 349 -6.61 7.77 11.86
C LEU A 349 -5.99 6.40 12.15
N ILE A 350 -4.95 6.33 12.97
CA ILE A 350 -4.34 5.08 13.45
C ILE A 350 -5.35 4.32 14.29
N GLU A 351 -5.99 4.97 15.26
CA GLU A 351 -7.02 4.35 16.11
C GLU A 351 -8.17 3.76 15.28
N SER A 352 -8.57 4.46 14.21
CA SER A 352 -9.60 3.96 13.28
C SER A 352 -9.12 2.85 12.36
N SER A 353 -7.81 2.79 12.06
CA SER A 353 -7.22 1.79 11.15
C SER A 353 -6.69 0.55 11.88
N HIS A 354 -6.47 0.63 13.19
CA HIS A 354 -5.94 -0.44 14.03
C HIS A 354 -6.86 -0.66 15.26
N PRO A 355 -8.04 -1.28 15.05
CA PRO A 355 -8.97 -1.56 16.15
C PRO A 355 -8.34 -2.48 17.19
N THR A 356 -8.73 -2.36 18.46
CA THR A 356 -8.30 -3.30 19.51
C THR A 356 -8.98 -4.65 19.37
N ALA A 357 -8.45 -5.69 20.01
CA ALA A 357 -9.08 -7.01 19.99
C ALA A 357 -10.51 -6.99 20.57
N GLU A 358 -10.78 -6.15 21.57
CA GLU A 358 -12.13 -5.95 22.10
C GLU A 358 -13.06 -5.31 21.08
N GLU A 359 -12.59 -4.31 20.34
CA GLU A 359 -13.36 -3.67 19.27
C GLU A 359 -13.63 -4.64 18.12
N VAL A 360 -12.66 -5.49 17.78
CA VAL A 360 -12.82 -6.55 16.76
C VAL A 360 -13.90 -7.55 17.19
N ARG A 361 -13.86 -8.01 18.44
CA ARG A 361 -14.91 -8.90 19.01
C ARG A 361 -16.27 -8.21 19.03
N ALA A 362 -16.34 -6.93 19.40
CA ALA A 362 -17.58 -6.16 19.38
C ALA A 362 -18.16 -6.03 17.97
N VAL A 363 -17.33 -5.87 16.95
CA VAL A 363 -17.77 -5.87 15.54
C VAL A 363 -18.27 -7.24 15.11
N TYR A 364 -17.58 -8.33 15.47
CA TYR A 364 -18.05 -9.70 15.23
C TYR A 364 -19.43 -9.92 15.85
N ASP A 365 -19.59 -9.57 17.12
CA ASP A 365 -20.87 -9.72 17.83
C ASP A 365 -21.97 -8.85 17.23
N ALA A 366 -21.66 -7.62 16.82
CA ALA A 366 -22.61 -6.75 16.15
C ALA A 366 -23.05 -7.31 14.80
N VAL A 367 -22.12 -7.85 13.99
CA VAL A 367 -22.44 -8.48 12.70
C VAL A 367 -23.37 -9.68 12.92
N CYS A 368 -23.02 -10.58 13.83
CA CYS A 368 -23.84 -11.76 14.16
C CYS A 368 -25.20 -11.38 14.76
N SER A 369 -25.27 -10.34 15.61
CA SER A 369 -26.51 -9.89 16.25
C SER A 369 -27.45 -9.18 15.27
N VAL A 370 -26.92 -8.33 14.38
CA VAL A 370 -27.70 -7.73 13.28
C VAL A 370 -28.18 -8.82 12.32
N GLY A 371 -27.38 -9.86 12.12
CA GLY A 371 -27.75 -11.06 11.37
C GLY A 371 -28.70 -12.01 12.08
N GLN A 372 -29.06 -11.73 13.35
CA GLN A 372 -29.93 -12.56 14.18
C GLN A 372 -29.44 -14.01 14.35
N ILE A 373 -28.12 -14.22 14.42
CA ILE A 373 -27.52 -15.56 14.59
C ILE A 373 -27.32 -15.86 16.07
N PRO A 374 -27.98 -16.87 16.66
CA PRO A 374 -27.74 -17.28 18.04
C PRO A 374 -26.34 -17.85 18.25
N VAL A 375 -25.82 -17.76 19.47
CA VAL A 375 -24.55 -18.42 19.85
C VAL A 375 -24.67 -19.93 19.65
N GLY A 376 -23.64 -20.55 19.09
CA GLY A 376 -23.59 -21.98 18.76
C GLY A 376 -24.36 -22.37 17.50
N SER A 377 -24.96 -21.42 16.79
CA SER A 377 -25.69 -21.67 15.54
C SER A 377 -24.92 -21.19 14.33
N GLU A 378 -25.12 -21.86 13.19
CA GLU A 378 -24.61 -21.46 11.89
C GLU A 378 -25.79 -21.00 11.02
N PRO A 379 -25.66 -19.91 10.25
CA PRO A 379 -26.71 -19.52 9.31
C PRO A 379 -26.84 -20.53 8.16
N ASP A 380 -28.04 -20.68 7.60
CA ASP A 380 -28.33 -21.46 6.37
C ASP A 380 -27.56 -20.98 5.10
N GLY A 381 -26.70 -19.97 5.24
CA GLY A 381 -25.93 -19.38 4.16
C GLY A 381 -25.28 -18.05 4.51
N PRO A 382 -24.67 -17.38 3.52
CA PRO A 382 -23.94 -16.13 3.74
C PRO A 382 -24.82 -15.05 4.37
N LEU A 383 -24.39 -14.56 5.51
CA LEU A 383 -25.07 -13.55 6.27
C LEU A 383 -25.01 -12.19 5.55
N ALA A 384 -26.17 -11.62 5.24
CA ALA A 384 -26.28 -10.32 4.60
C ALA A 384 -26.52 -9.24 5.66
N VAL A 385 -25.47 -8.48 6.00
CA VAL A 385 -25.52 -7.48 7.07
C VAL A 385 -25.44 -6.06 6.49
N ARG A 386 -26.38 -5.20 6.88
CA ARG A 386 -26.27 -3.78 6.55
C ARG A 386 -25.19 -3.14 7.41
N LEU A 387 -24.13 -2.63 6.76
CA LEU A 387 -23.04 -1.97 7.46
C LEU A 387 -23.52 -0.81 8.36
N ASP A 388 -24.52 -0.05 7.92
CA ASP A 388 -25.10 1.04 8.72
C ASP A 388 -25.72 0.57 10.04
N ALA A 389 -26.24 -0.67 10.09
CA ALA A 389 -26.77 -1.24 11.34
C ALA A 389 -25.64 -1.60 12.28
N VAL A 390 -24.56 -2.22 11.78
CA VAL A 390 -23.35 -2.52 12.57
C VAL A 390 -22.74 -1.25 13.15
N LEU A 391 -22.67 -0.19 12.34
CA LEU A 391 -22.18 1.13 12.78
C LEU A 391 -23.01 1.70 13.93
N LYS A 392 -24.34 1.60 13.85
CA LYS A 392 -25.23 2.06 14.92
C LYS A 392 -25.10 1.22 16.19
N THR A 393 -24.97 -0.10 16.05
CA THR A 393 -24.85 -1.02 17.20
C THR A 393 -23.53 -0.84 17.94
N THR A 394 -22.43 -0.64 17.21
CA THR A 394 -21.10 -0.50 17.81
C THR A 394 -20.75 0.93 18.21
N GLY A 395 -21.34 1.94 17.56
CA GLY A 395 -20.93 3.33 17.71
C GLY A 395 -19.58 3.66 17.04
N PHE A 396 -18.96 2.70 16.34
CA PHE A 396 -17.63 2.86 15.74
C PHE A 396 -17.66 3.61 14.41
N SER A 397 -16.51 4.17 14.03
CA SER A 397 -16.34 4.80 12.72
C SER A 397 -16.44 3.77 11.59
N ARG A 398 -16.85 4.23 10.39
CA ARG A 398 -16.96 3.35 9.21
C ARG A 398 -15.64 2.66 8.85
N THR A 399 -14.52 3.37 9.02
CA THR A 399 -13.19 2.82 8.80
C THR A 399 -12.89 1.72 9.81
N LYS A 400 -13.12 1.97 11.11
CA LYS A 400 -12.88 1.01 12.19
C LYS A 400 -13.67 -0.29 12.00
N VAL A 401 -14.97 -0.19 11.69
CA VAL A 401 -15.79 -1.38 11.40
C VAL A 401 -15.29 -2.13 10.17
N ARG A 402 -14.91 -1.43 9.09
CA ARG A 402 -14.39 -2.08 7.89
C ARG A 402 -13.07 -2.82 8.19
N THR A 403 -12.13 -2.17 8.87
CA THR A 403 -10.85 -2.79 9.20
C THR A 403 -11.02 -3.99 10.13
N ALA A 404 -11.90 -3.89 11.14
CA ALA A 404 -12.23 -5.02 11.99
C ALA A 404 -12.84 -6.17 11.17
N VAL A 405 -13.73 -5.87 10.22
CA VAL A 405 -14.33 -6.88 9.35
C VAL A 405 -13.30 -7.60 8.49
N ASP A 406 -12.38 -6.85 7.89
CA ASP A 406 -11.29 -7.39 7.07
C ASP A 406 -10.29 -8.20 7.93
N LEU A 407 -10.07 -7.82 9.19
CA LEU A 407 -9.22 -8.55 10.12
C LEU A 407 -9.83 -9.89 10.54
N ILE A 408 -11.14 -9.92 10.81
CA ILE A 408 -11.87 -11.15 11.16
C ILE A 408 -11.81 -12.16 10.00
N ASP A 409 -11.87 -11.66 8.76
CA ASP A 409 -11.71 -12.44 7.53
C ASP A 409 -10.31 -13.07 7.44
N ARG A 410 -9.26 -12.27 7.66
CA ARG A 410 -7.87 -12.75 7.69
C ARG A 410 -7.60 -13.77 8.79
N GLN A 411 -8.30 -13.66 9.92
CA GLN A 411 -8.19 -14.62 11.03
C GLN A 411 -9.02 -15.90 10.81
N GLY A 412 -9.69 -16.04 9.66
CA GLY A 412 -10.39 -17.25 9.26
C GLY A 412 -11.71 -17.49 9.99
N ALA A 413 -12.21 -16.51 10.74
CA ALA A 413 -13.48 -16.64 11.46
C ALA A 413 -14.70 -16.56 10.54
N TRP A 414 -14.54 -15.88 9.42
CA TRP A 414 -15.50 -15.85 8.32
C TRP A 414 -14.80 -15.59 6.99
N THR A 415 -15.55 -15.67 5.89
CA THR A 415 -15.12 -15.30 4.55
C THR A 415 -15.98 -14.17 4.01
N LEU A 416 -15.33 -13.10 3.54
CA LEU A 416 -15.97 -11.97 2.87
C LEU A 416 -16.27 -12.29 1.41
N LEU A 417 -17.55 -12.33 1.07
CA LEU A 417 -17.95 -12.60 -0.31
C LEU A 417 -17.84 -11.34 -1.19
N PRO A 418 -17.34 -11.45 -2.45
CA PRO A 418 -17.12 -10.31 -3.32
C PRO A 418 -18.38 -9.45 -3.55
N ARG A 419 -18.28 -8.16 -3.23
CA ARG A 419 -19.37 -7.19 -3.44
C ARG A 419 -19.45 -6.74 -4.90
N ARG A 420 -19.94 -7.61 -5.78
CA ARG A 420 -20.16 -7.23 -7.19
C ARG A 420 -21.58 -6.68 -7.35
N LYS A 421 -21.71 -5.42 -7.79
CA LYS A 421 -22.99 -4.67 -7.99
C LYS A 421 -24.07 -5.43 -8.80
N HIS A 422 -23.66 -6.43 -9.56
CA HIS A 422 -24.51 -7.20 -10.47
C HIS A 422 -24.64 -8.68 -10.11
N PHE A 423 -23.94 -9.14 -9.07
CA PHE A 423 -24.01 -10.54 -8.65
C PHE A 423 -24.94 -10.66 -7.44
N GLY A 424 -25.81 -11.67 -7.46
CA GLY A 424 -26.46 -12.14 -6.24
C GLY A 424 -26.05 -13.59 -5.96
N LEU A 425 -26.56 -14.17 -4.88
CA LEU A 425 -26.27 -15.56 -4.54
C LEU A 425 -27.50 -16.43 -4.80
N LEU A 426 -27.29 -17.57 -5.43
CA LEU A 426 -28.32 -18.56 -5.71
C LEU A 426 -27.90 -19.91 -5.15
N ARG A 427 -28.84 -20.61 -4.52
CA ARG A 427 -28.69 -22.01 -4.16
C ARG A 427 -29.93 -22.77 -4.62
N PHE A 428 -29.77 -23.91 -5.27
CA PHE A 428 -30.92 -24.76 -5.58
C PHE A 428 -31.35 -25.53 -4.34
N SER A 429 -32.65 -25.53 -4.08
CA SER A 429 -33.26 -26.31 -2.99
C SER A 429 -33.61 -27.73 -3.45
N ALA A 430 -33.79 -27.91 -4.77
CA ALA A 430 -34.11 -29.17 -5.42
C ALA A 430 -32.93 -29.71 -6.24
N SER A 431 -32.92 -31.00 -6.52
CA SER A 431 -31.91 -31.65 -7.37
C SER A 431 -31.99 -31.17 -8.82
N ALA A 432 -30.90 -31.32 -9.57
CA ALA A 432 -30.86 -30.92 -10.98
C ALA A 432 -31.92 -31.65 -11.83
N ARG A 433 -32.38 -32.84 -11.42
CA ARG A 433 -33.47 -33.56 -12.10
C ARG A 433 -34.81 -32.91 -11.85
N GLU A 434 -35.13 -32.61 -10.59
CA GLU A 434 -36.39 -31.97 -10.18
C GLU A 434 -36.53 -30.56 -10.77
N VAL A 435 -35.45 -29.79 -10.86
CA VAL A 435 -35.48 -28.46 -11.50
C VAL A 435 -35.74 -28.56 -13.01
N ARG A 436 -35.25 -29.62 -13.67
CA ARG A 436 -35.57 -29.87 -15.10
C ARG A 436 -37.03 -30.30 -15.26
N GLU A 437 -37.50 -31.23 -14.43
CA GLU A 437 -38.90 -31.66 -14.43
C GLU A 437 -39.84 -30.47 -14.18
N TYR A 438 -39.48 -29.56 -13.27
CA TYR A 438 -40.20 -28.30 -13.06
C TYR A 438 -40.26 -27.46 -14.35
N ALA A 439 -39.14 -27.30 -15.05
CA ALA A 439 -39.11 -26.53 -16.31
C ALA A 439 -39.96 -27.17 -17.42
N ASP A 440 -40.12 -28.49 -17.41
CA ASP A 440 -40.90 -29.23 -18.42
C ASP A 440 -42.40 -29.26 -18.09
N THR A 441 -42.77 -29.12 -16.81
CA THR A 441 -44.16 -29.17 -16.33
C THR A 441 -44.80 -27.78 -16.17
N VAL A 442 -44.00 -26.71 -16.07
CA VAL A 442 -44.54 -25.34 -15.94
C VAL A 442 -45.26 -24.90 -17.22
N GLY A 443 -46.53 -24.50 -17.08
CA GLY A 443 -47.35 -24.07 -18.23
C GLY A 443 -46.90 -22.76 -18.89
N ASN A 444 -46.07 -21.97 -18.21
CA ASN A 444 -45.52 -20.72 -18.74
C ASN A 444 -44.22 -20.99 -19.53
N ARG A 445 -44.31 -20.90 -20.86
CA ARG A 445 -43.16 -21.12 -21.77
C ARG A 445 -41.97 -20.19 -21.50
N ALA A 446 -42.20 -18.94 -21.11
CA ALA A 446 -41.12 -17.99 -20.82
C ALA A 446 -40.41 -18.35 -19.50
N LEU A 447 -41.16 -18.80 -18.50
CA LEU A 447 -40.59 -19.28 -17.25
C LEU A 447 -39.80 -20.58 -17.45
N ALA A 448 -40.34 -21.54 -18.22
CA ALA A 448 -39.63 -22.76 -18.60
C ALA A 448 -38.28 -22.45 -19.29
N ALA A 449 -38.30 -21.52 -20.26
CA ALA A 449 -37.08 -21.07 -20.92
C ALA A 449 -36.09 -20.42 -19.93
N PHE A 450 -36.58 -19.58 -19.02
CA PHE A 450 -35.75 -18.96 -17.99
C PHE A 450 -35.09 -20.00 -17.06
N VAL A 451 -35.82 -20.99 -16.56
CA VAL A 451 -35.28 -22.05 -15.69
C VAL A 451 -34.21 -22.87 -16.42
N ARG A 452 -34.43 -23.22 -17.70
CA ARG A 452 -33.43 -23.93 -18.50
C ARG A 452 -32.17 -23.08 -18.73
N THR A 453 -32.34 -21.78 -18.97
CA THR A 453 -31.20 -20.85 -19.08
C THR A 453 -30.44 -20.74 -17.75
N LEU A 454 -31.14 -20.73 -16.62
CA LEU A 454 -30.54 -20.74 -15.28
C LEU A 454 -29.70 -22.01 -15.06
N LEU A 455 -30.24 -23.19 -15.38
CA LEU A 455 -29.52 -24.46 -15.28
C LEU A 455 -28.26 -24.54 -16.15
N ARG A 456 -28.24 -23.84 -17.29
CA ARG A 456 -27.06 -23.76 -18.17
C ARG A 456 -26.05 -22.70 -17.74
N ALA A 457 -26.51 -21.65 -17.06
CA ALA A 457 -25.68 -20.52 -16.69
C ALA A 457 -25.04 -20.65 -15.30
N VAL A 458 -25.53 -21.56 -14.46
CA VAL A 458 -25.10 -21.76 -13.07
C VAL A 458 -24.28 -23.05 -12.97
N HIS A 459 -23.17 -23.01 -12.21
CA HIS A 459 -22.32 -24.17 -11.99
C HIS A 459 -23.00 -25.25 -11.12
N ALA A 460 -22.57 -26.50 -11.25
CA ALA A 460 -23.14 -27.62 -10.49
C ALA A 460 -23.02 -27.45 -8.97
N ASP A 461 -22.06 -26.67 -8.49
CA ASP A 461 -21.89 -26.41 -7.05
C ASP A 461 -23.03 -25.60 -6.43
N ALA A 462 -23.85 -24.92 -7.24
CA ALA A 462 -25.06 -24.25 -6.76
C ALA A 462 -26.11 -25.21 -6.17
N PHE A 463 -25.97 -26.51 -6.41
CA PHE A 463 -26.79 -27.55 -5.76
C PHE A 463 -26.23 -27.99 -4.41
N ARG A 464 -24.94 -27.75 -4.16
CA ARG A 464 -24.24 -28.11 -2.91
C ARG A 464 -24.18 -26.92 -1.95
N GLY A 465 -24.07 -25.70 -2.45
CA GLY A 465 -23.95 -24.49 -1.66
C GLY A 465 -24.45 -23.24 -2.37
N TRP A 466 -24.15 -22.08 -1.79
CA TRP A 466 -24.47 -20.80 -2.40
C TRP A 466 -23.49 -20.49 -3.54
N TRP A 467 -24.04 -20.10 -4.69
CA TRP A 467 -23.26 -19.80 -5.88
C TRP A 467 -23.46 -18.36 -6.35
N PRO A 468 -22.39 -17.62 -6.70
CA PRO A 468 -22.50 -16.29 -7.26
C PRO A 468 -23.10 -16.29 -8.66
N LEU A 469 -24.19 -15.54 -8.85
CA LEU A 469 -24.93 -15.42 -10.10
C LEU A 469 -24.77 -14.03 -10.71
N ASP A 470 -24.12 -13.92 -11.87
CA ASP A 470 -24.08 -12.67 -12.65
C ASP A 470 -25.42 -12.39 -13.34
N LEU A 471 -26.18 -11.42 -12.81
CA LEU A 471 -27.45 -11.03 -13.38
C LEU A 471 -27.33 -10.41 -14.79
N ARG A 472 -26.18 -9.81 -15.16
CA ARG A 472 -25.98 -9.28 -16.51
C ARG A 472 -25.77 -10.40 -17.51
N ALA A 473 -24.98 -11.41 -17.16
CA ALA A 473 -24.76 -12.57 -18.03
C ALA A 473 -26.06 -13.36 -18.22
N VAL A 474 -26.77 -13.65 -17.14
CA VAL A 474 -28.05 -14.39 -17.23
C VAL A 474 -29.12 -13.56 -17.91
N GLY A 475 -29.22 -12.26 -17.62
CA GLY A 475 -30.17 -11.36 -18.27
C GLY A 475 -29.98 -11.30 -19.78
N ARG A 476 -28.73 -11.22 -20.25
CA ARG A 476 -28.40 -11.26 -21.68
C ARG A 476 -28.74 -12.61 -22.33
N ARG A 477 -28.42 -13.74 -21.67
CA ARG A 477 -28.72 -15.08 -22.20
C ARG A 477 -30.22 -15.41 -22.20
N ALA A 478 -30.97 -14.88 -21.24
CA ALA A 478 -32.40 -15.10 -21.12
C ALA A 478 -33.24 -14.07 -21.90
N ASP A 479 -32.60 -13.04 -22.47
CA ASP A 479 -33.28 -11.88 -23.08
C ASP A 479 -34.30 -11.22 -22.14
N LEU A 480 -33.92 -11.04 -20.87
CA LEU A 480 -34.77 -10.48 -19.83
C LEU A 480 -34.21 -9.17 -19.29
N SER A 481 -35.12 -8.19 -19.10
CA SER A 481 -34.80 -7.01 -18.31
C SER A 481 -34.45 -7.39 -16.88
N ARG A 482 -33.66 -6.54 -16.23
CA ARG A 482 -33.15 -6.78 -14.87
C ARG A 482 -34.27 -6.99 -13.84
N ASP A 483 -35.40 -6.28 -14.00
CA ASP A 483 -36.55 -6.40 -13.12
C ASP A 483 -37.33 -7.70 -13.36
N ARG A 484 -37.49 -8.12 -14.62
CA ARG A 484 -38.15 -9.39 -14.96
C ARG A 484 -37.34 -10.59 -14.45
N LEU A 485 -36.02 -10.54 -14.58
CA LEU A 485 -35.15 -11.59 -14.07
C LEU A 485 -35.22 -11.70 -12.54
N ARG A 486 -35.22 -10.57 -11.82
CA ARG A 486 -35.40 -10.55 -10.36
C ARG A 486 -36.78 -11.04 -9.92
N ALA A 487 -37.83 -10.73 -10.70
CA ALA A 487 -39.17 -11.25 -10.45
C ALA A 487 -39.21 -12.77 -10.65
N GLY A 488 -38.59 -13.29 -11.72
CA GLY A 488 -38.49 -14.74 -11.97
C GLY A 488 -37.73 -15.48 -10.87
N LEU A 489 -36.61 -14.94 -10.38
CA LEU A 489 -35.87 -15.55 -9.27
C LEU A 489 -36.67 -15.58 -7.97
N ARG A 490 -37.37 -14.50 -7.62
CA ARG A 490 -38.27 -14.48 -6.45
C ARG A 490 -39.41 -15.48 -6.59
N TYR A 491 -40.01 -15.56 -7.78
CA TYR A 491 -41.06 -16.53 -8.03
C TYR A 491 -40.57 -17.98 -7.84
N LEU A 492 -39.39 -18.33 -8.35
CA LEU A 492 -38.81 -19.66 -8.15
C LEU A 492 -38.46 -19.95 -6.68
N GLU A 493 -38.10 -18.92 -5.93
CA GLU A 493 -37.90 -19.02 -4.48
C GLU A 493 -39.21 -19.27 -3.72
N GLU A 494 -40.29 -18.55 -4.08
CA GLU A 494 -41.63 -18.77 -3.52
C GLU A 494 -42.16 -20.18 -3.83
N GLN A 495 -41.79 -20.75 -4.98
CA GLN A 495 -42.12 -22.13 -5.35
C GLN A 495 -41.17 -23.18 -4.72
N GLY A 496 -40.20 -22.76 -3.92
CA GLY A 496 -39.26 -23.65 -3.23
C GLY A 496 -38.24 -24.34 -4.15
N VAL A 497 -38.11 -23.91 -5.42
CA VAL A 497 -37.16 -24.51 -6.38
C VAL A 497 -35.72 -24.13 -6.05
N LEU A 498 -35.53 -22.91 -5.55
CA LEU A 498 -34.24 -22.34 -5.20
C LEU A 498 -34.37 -21.38 -4.01
N ARG A 499 -33.25 -20.96 -3.45
CA ARG A 499 -33.14 -19.79 -2.58
C ARG A 499 -32.29 -18.72 -3.26
N TRP A 500 -32.67 -17.46 -3.10
CA TRP A 500 -32.07 -16.34 -3.84
C TRP A 500 -31.80 -15.14 -2.94
N LYS A 501 -30.57 -14.62 -3.01
CA LYS A 501 -30.18 -13.36 -2.35
C LYS A 501 -29.84 -12.32 -3.42
N PRO A 502 -30.63 -11.22 -3.54
CA PRO A 502 -30.37 -10.21 -4.55
C PRO A 502 -29.06 -9.45 -4.31
N PRO A 503 -28.45 -8.87 -5.36
CA PRO A 503 -27.33 -7.96 -5.20
C PRO A 503 -27.75 -6.81 -4.28
N GLY A 504 -26.99 -6.61 -3.22
CA GLY A 504 -27.25 -5.59 -2.22
C GLY A 504 -26.01 -4.80 -1.86
N ALA A 505 -26.22 -3.63 -1.26
CA ALA A 505 -25.17 -2.88 -0.59
C ALA A 505 -24.81 -3.49 0.78
N ALA A 506 -25.41 -4.61 1.17
CA ALA A 506 -25.06 -5.33 2.38
C ALA A 506 -23.65 -5.92 2.27
N LEU A 507 -22.99 -6.02 3.42
CA LEU A 507 -21.84 -6.90 3.61
C LEU A 507 -22.34 -8.34 3.51
N GLN A 508 -21.63 -9.21 2.80
CA GLN A 508 -21.95 -10.64 2.75
C GLN A 508 -20.80 -11.43 3.37
N VAL A 509 -21.13 -12.20 4.40
CA VAL A 509 -20.18 -12.87 5.27
C VAL A 509 -20.57 -14.33 5.41
N GLU A 510 -19.69 -15.25 5.09
CA GLU A 510 -19.89 -16.68 5.32
C GLU A 510 -19.11 -17.08 6.58
N LEU A 511 -19.80 -17.53 7.64
CA LEU A 511 -19.10 -17.94 8.85
C LEU A 511 -18.35 -19.25 8.58
N ALA A 512 -17.10 -19.35 9.04
CA ALA A 512 -16.33 -20.58 8.90
C ALA A 512 -16.82 -21.69 9.86
N HIS A 513 -17.38 -21.29 11.00
CA HIS A 513 -17.86 -22.15 12.07
C HIS A 513 -19.14 -21.57 12.71
N PRO A 514 -19.92 -22.36 13.46
CA PRO A 514 -21.04 -21.85 14.24
C PRO A 514 -20.63 -20.67 15.13
N ARG A 515 -21.54 -19.70 15.33
CA ARG A 515 -21.25 -18.46 16.07
C ARG A 515 -20.61 -18.76 17.42
N ALA A 516 -19.39 -18.29 17.61
CA ALA A 516 -18.69 -18.42 18.88
C ALA A 516 -19.30 -17.48 19.94
N SER A 517 -19.23 -17.88 21.22
CA SER A 517 -19.58 -17.00 22.34
C SER A 517 -18.56 -15.86 22.52
N LYS A 518 -17.31 -16.13 22.14
CA LYS A 518 -16.22 -15.16 22.07
C LYS A 518 -15.35 -15.51 20.88
N LEU A 519 -15.16 -14.55 19.98
CA LEU A 519 -14.26 -14.74 18.85
C LEU A 519 -12.81 -14.86 19.37
N PRO A 520 -12.08 -15.95 19.04
CA PRO A 520 -10.64 -16.01 19.25
C PRO A 520 -10.00 -14.98 18.31
N VAL A 521 -9.52 -13.89 18.89
CA VAL A 521 -8.73 -12.88 18.19
C VAL A 521 -7.30 -13.04 18.68
N ASP A 522 -6.33 -12.95 17.77
CA ASP A 522 -4.92 -12.84 18.15
C ASP A 522 -4.66 -11.44 18.70
N ASP A 523 -4.83 -11.30 20.02
CA ASP A 523 -4.67 -10.04 20.73
C ASP A 523 -3.25 -9.49 20.57
N GLN A 524 -2.24 -10.37 20.49
CA GLN A 524 -0.84 -9.97 20.36
C GLN A 524 -0.56 -9.41 18.96
N ALA A 525 -1.07 -10.04 17.90
CA ALA A 525 -0.93 -9.53 16.53
C ALA A 525 -1.59 -8.15 16.37
N VAL A 526 -2.80 -7.99 16.91
CA VAL A 526 -3.55 -6.72 16.87
C VAL A 526 -2.84 -5.61 17.62
N GLN A 527 -2.38 -5.88 18.84
CA GLN A 527 -1.64 -4.91 19.65
C GLN A 527 -0.30 -4.53 19.02
N SER A 528 0.42 -5.51 18.47
CA SER A 528 1.72 -5.27 17.82
C SER A 528 1.55 -4.42 16.56
N ALA A 529 0.54 -4.69 15.72
CA ALA A 529 0.25 -3.85 14.54
C ALA A 529 -0.04 -2.39 14.91
N ARG A 530 -0.80 -2.17 15.99
CA ARG A 530 -1.07 -0.82 16.51
C ARG A 530 0.19 -0.14 17.03
N ARG A 531 0.97 -0.81 17.88
CA ARG A 531 2.24 -0.29 18.41
C ARG A 531 3.19 0.12 17.29
N ARG A 532 3.33 -0.70 16.24
CA ARG A 532 4.15 -0.38 15.06
C ARG A 532 3.69 0.90 14.37
N ALA A 533 2.38 1.07 14.17
CA ALA A 533 1.83 2.28 13.56
C ALA A 533 2.09 3.52 14.43
N GLU A 534 1.93 3.41 15.76
CA GLU A 534 2.21 4.48 16.71
C GLU A 534 3.70 4.85 16.72
N THR A 535 4.60 3.87 16.75
CA THR A 535 6.06 4.09 16.67
C THR A 535 6.47 4.78 15.37
N ARG A 536 5.93 4.37 14.23
CA ARG A 536 6.19 5.05 12.94
C ARG A 536 5.71 6.50 12.93
N LEU A 537 4.55 6.77 13.53
CA LEU A 537 4.07 8.14 13.68
C LEU A 537 4.98 8.95 14.60
N GLN A 538 5.51 8.36 15.67
CA GLN A 538 6.46 9.03 16.55
C GLN A 538 7.72 9.47 15.79
N TYR A 539 8.30 8.62 14.94
CA TYR A 539 9.43 9.01 14.09
C TYR A 539 9.07 10.16 13.13
N MET A 540 7.90 10.11 12.51
CA MET A 540 7.42 11.18 11.64
C MET A 540 7.23 12.51 12.40
N LEU A 541 6.65 12.47 13.60
CA LEU A 541 6.47 13.65 14.44
C LEU A 541 7.81 14.21 14.93
N ARG A 542 8.76 13.34 15.31
CA ARG A 542 10.11 13.76 15.67
C ARG A 542 10.80 14.43 14.48
N TYR A 543 10.68 13.89 13.28
CA TYR A 543 11.19 14.53 12.06
C TYR A 543 10.61 15.93 11.83
N THR A 544 9.35 16.18 12.20
CA THR A 544 8.75 17.53 12.07
C THR A 544 9.28 18.57 13.06
N ARG A 545 9.91 18.11 14.15
CA ARG A 545 10.40 18.95 15.25
C ARG A 545 11.91 19.07 15.25
N SER A 546 12.61 18.02 14.82
CA SER A 546 14.06 17.92 14.84
C SER A 546 14.74 19.16 14.25
N VAL A 547 15.82 19.58 14.92
CA VAL A 547 16.77 20.61 14.47
C VAL A 547 17.98 20.00 13.77
N ALA A 548 17.96 18.69 13.51
CA ALA A 548 18.95 18.06 12.67
C ALA A 548 18.67 18.34 11.19
N CYS A 549 19.71 18.26 10.36
CA CYS A 549 19.56 18.33 8.90
C CYS A 549 18.48 17.34 8.42
N ARG A 550 17.50 17.85 7.65
CA ARG A 550 16.37 17.04 7.16
C ARG A 550 16.80 15.89 6.27
N ARG A 551 17.84 16.11 5.45
CA ARG A 551 18.38 15.09 4.54
C ARG A 551 19.11 14.00 5.33
N TRP A 552 19.97 14.39 6.27
CA TRP A 552 20.65 13.47 7.17
C TRP A 552 19.65 12.59 7.93
N ALA A 553 18.65 13.20 8.58
CA ALA A 553 17.62 12.46 9.31
C ALA A 553 16.87 11.42 8.45
N LEU A 554 16.56 11.75 7.19
CA LEU A 554 15.92 10.80 6.27
C LEU A 554 16.86 9.65 5.89
N LEU A 555 18.12 9.96 5.57
CA LEU A 555 19.09 8.94 5.14
C LEU A 555 19.45 8.00 6.29
N THR A 556 19.69 8.54 7.49
CA THR A 556 19.90 7.74 8.71
C THR A 556 18.70 6.82 8.98
N TYR A 557 17.46 7.30 8.81
CA TYR A 557 16.25 6.49 8.98
C TYR A 557 16.21 5.25 8.09
N PHE A 558 16.68 5.37 6.85
CA PHE A 558 16.75 4.26 5.89
C PHE A 558 18.07 3.48 5.96
N GLY A 559 18.98 3.84 6.87
CA GLY A 559 20.27 3.20 7.04
C GLY A 559 21.26 3.51 5.92
N GLU A 560 21.20 4.70 5.32
CA GLU A 560 22.21 5.22 4.39
C GLU A 560 23.04 6.31 5.09
N GLU A 561 24.37 6.24 4.96
CA GLU A 561 25.28 7.24 5.52
C GLU A 561 25.14 8.59 4.79
N ALA A 562 25.21 9.69 5.54
CA ALA A 562 25.09 11.03 4.98
C ALA A 562 25.78 12.08 5.86
N ASP A 563 26.21 13.16 5.23
CA ASP A 563 26.74 14.32 5.94
C ASP A 563 25.68 14.95 6.86
N GLU A 564 26.11 15.36 8.05
CA GLU A 564 25.26 16.00 9.06
C GLU A 564 24.66 17.34 8.60
N GLN A 565 25.22 17.94 7.53
CA GLN A 565 24.75 19.18 6.93
C GLN A 565 24.62 19.03 5.42
N CYS A 566 23.48 19.45 4.85
CA CYS A 566 23.23 19.39 3.41
C CYS A 566 23.24 20.75 2.71
N ASP A 567 23.43 21.84 3.45
CA ASP A 567 23.43 23.24 2.98
C ASP A 567 22.19 23.69 2.17
N ALA A 568 21.13 22.88 2.15
CA ALA A 568 19.94 23.12 1.32
C ALA A 568 18.62 23.06 2.09
N CYS A 569 18.52 22.27 3.16
CA CYS A 569 17.25 22.12 3.89
C CYS A 569 16.91 23.35 4.75
N ASP A 570 15.67 23.44 5.23
CA ASP A 570 15.21 24.54 6.09
C ASP A 570 16.08 24.72 7.34
N VAL A 571 16.58 23.62 7.91
CA VAL A 571 17.46 23.64 9.09
C VAL A 571 18.82 24.23 8.74
N CYS A 572 19.55 23.64 7.78
CA CYS A 572 20.88 24.09 7.37
C CYS A 572 20.89 25.52 6.82
N LEU A 573 19.77 25.99 6.26
CA LEU A 573 19.61 27.36 5.79
C LEU A 573 19.21 28.36 6.88
N GLY A 574 19.08 27.93 8.15
CA GLY A 574 18.65 28.78 9.26
C GLY A 574 17.22 29.33 9.11
N ARG A 575 16.35 28.61 8.37
CA ARG A 575 14.96 29.00 8.11
C ARG A 575 13.96 28.38 9.09
N HIS A 576 14.44 27.51 9.97
CA HIS A 576 13.71 27.06 11.14
C HIS A 576 13.63 28.21 12.16
N GLN A 577 12.51 28.35 12.85
CA GLN A 577 12.35 29.36 13.90
C GLN A 577 12.25 28.63 15.24
N PRO A 578 13.31 28.63 16.08
CA PRO A 578 13.22 28.13 17.44
C PRO A 578 12.16 28.90 18.23
N ALA A 579 11.64 28.27 19.28
CA ALA A 579 10.80 29.00 20.23
C ALA A 579 11.62 30.08 20.95
N ALA A 580 11.01 31.21 21.24
CA ALA A 580 11.66 32.23 22.06
C ALA A 580 11.98 31.67 23.45
N ILE A 581 13.22 31.86 23.89
CA ILE A 581 13.70 31.51 25.23
C ILE A 581 13.50 32.69 26.17
N THR A 582 13.04 32.40 27.38
CA THR A 582 12.80 33.37 28.44
C THR A 582 13.71 33.06 29.64
N PRO A 583 13.98 34.04 30.52
CA PRO A 583 14.76 33.78 31.73
C PRO A 583 14.20 32.66 32.61
N ASP A 584 12.88 32.43 32.58
CA ASP A 584 12.23 31.37 33.34
C ASP A 584 12.62 29.95 32.88
N ASP A 585 13.21 29.81 31.69
CA ASP A 585 13.66 28.52 31.15
C ASP A 585 15.07 28.11 31.65
N GLU A 586 15.84 29.02 32.26
CA GLU A 586 17.23 28.76 32.70
C GLU A 586 17.37 27.51 33.59
N PRO A 587 16.52 27.27 34.61
CA PRO A 587 16.64 26.09 35.45
C PRO A 587 16.45 24.78 34.68
N VAL A 588 15.57 24.80 33.67
CA VAL A 588 15.29 23.63 32.83
C VAL A 588 16.45 23.38 31.87
N LEU A 589 17.01 24.43 31.26
CA LEU A 589 18.20 24.34 30.40
C LEU A 589 19.41 23.76 31.15
N ARG A 590 19.69 24.25 32.36
CA ARG A 590 20.74 23.70 33.25
C ARG A 590 20.52 22.21 33.50
N ARG A 591 19.29 21.85 33.88
CA ARG A 591 18.95 20.46 34.17
C ARG A 591 19.15 19.56 32.96
N ILE A 592 18.74 20.00 31.77
CA ILE A 592 18.97 19.24 30.52
C ILE A 592 20.46 18.98 30.32
N LEU A 593 21.30 20.01 30.42
CA LEU A 593 22.75 19.88 30.24
C LEU A 593 23.38 18.93 31.28
N GLU A 594 22.97 19.02 32.55
CA GLU A 594 23.43 18.10 33.62
C GLU A 594 23.04 16.64 33.33
N GLN A 595 21.82 16.41 32.85
CA GLN A 595 21.34 15.06 32.54
C GLN A 595 22.04 14.47 31.31
N VAL A 596 22.30 15.29 30.29
CA VAL A 596 23.10 14.88 29.14
C VAL A 596 24.54 14.57 29.56
N ALA A 597 25.14 15.40 30.42
CA ALA A 597 26.47 15.15 30.99
C ALA A 597 26.54 13.81 31.75
N ALA A 598 25.48 13.48 32.48
CA ALA A 598 25.36 12.23 33.22
C ALA A 598 25.03 11.01 32.34
N SER A 599 24.85 11.20 31.03
CA SER A 599 24.36 10.16 30.10
C SER A 599 23.03 9.55 30.54
N THR A 600 22.18 10.34 31.21
CA THR A 600 20.86 9.91 31.66
C THR A 600 19.92 9.79 30.45
N PRO A 601 19.16 8.68 30.32
CA PRO A 601 18.12 8.56 29.30
C PRO A 601 17.12 9.72 29.34
N ARG A 602 16.64 10.16 28.18
CA ARG A 602 15.77 11.35 28.04
C ARG A 602 14.47 11.26 28.83
N ASP A 603 13.91 10.06 28.94
CA ASP A 603 12.71 9.75 29.72
C ASP A 603 12.94 9.83 31.24
N GLU A 604 14.19 9.83 31.69
CA GLU A 604 14.59 9.94 33.09
C GLU A 604 15.12 11.35 33.46
N TRP A 605 15.11 12.31 32.51
CA TRP A 605 15.63 13.66 32.76
C TRP A 605 14.86 14.40 33.87
N PHE A 606 13.57 14.09 34.01
CA PHE A 606 12.68 14.74 34.96
C PHE A 606 11.72 13.71 35.60
N ASP A 607 11.77 13.59 36.93
CA ASP A 607 10.78 12.80 37.69
C ASP A 607 9.37 13.43 37.60
N ASP A 608 9.31 14.77 37.68
CA ASP A 608 8.12 15.59 37.41
C ASP A 608 8.54 16.69 36.42
N PRO A 609 7.99 16.72 35.18
CA PRO A 609 8.42 17.67 34.17
C PRO A 609 8.11 19.11 34.58
N PRO A 610 9.13 20.00 34.71
CA PRO A 610 8.92 21.39 35.11
C PRO A 610 8.20 22.22 34.04
N ALA A 611 8.08 21.66 32.83
CA ALA A 611 7.37 22.25 31.71
C ALA A 611 6.69 21.14 30.87
N PRO A 612 5.69 21.48 30.05
CA PRO A 612 5.09 20.52 29.12
C PRO A 612 6.18 19.89 28.24
N PRO A 613 6.07 18.61 27.84
CA PRO A 613 7.09 17.92 27.03
C PRO A 613 7.50 18.69 25.77
N ARG A 614 6.54 19.38 25.14
CA ARG A 614 6.80 20.24 23.99
C ARG A 614 7.75 21.39 24.30
N ARG A 615 7.66 22.01 25.48
CA ARG A 615 8.56 23.09 25.87
C ARG A 615 9.96 22.54 26.10
N ILE A 616 10.10 21.37 26.72
CA ILE A 616 11.38 20.69 26.89
C ILE A 616 12.02 20.41 25.52
N ASP A 617 11.24 19.90 24.55
CA ASP A 617 11.72 19.71 23.17
C ASP A 617 12.26 21.03 22.58
N GLU A 618 11.51 22.14 22.70
CA GLU A 618 11.91 23.47 22.23
C GLU A 618 13.19 24.01 22.90
N LEU A 619 13.44 23.65 24.17
CA LEU A 619 14.67 24.02 24.89
C LEU A 619 15.89 23.21 24.44
N VAL A 620 15.71 21.91 24.18
CA VAL A 620 16.76 21.06 23.59
C VAL A 620 17.12 21.56 22.19
N GLU A 621 16.10 21.88 21.39
CA GLU A 621 16.27 22.47 20.05
C GLU A 621 17.16 23.72 20.11
N TRP A 622 16.88 24.64 21.05
CA TRP A 622 17.68 25.84 21.26
C TRP A 622 19.11 25.56 21.72
N LEU A 623 19.33 24.61 22.64
CA LEU A 623 20.67 24.23 23.09
C LEU A 623 21.53 23.66 21.95
N VAL A 624 20.91 22.96 20.99
CA VAL A 624 21.60 22.48 19.79
C VAL A 624 21.96 23.64 18.87
N GLU A 625 21.03 24.58 18.63
CA GLU A 625 21.28 25.75 17.78
C GLU A 625 22.38 26.68 18.34
N GLU A 626 22.42 26.84 19.66
CA GLU A 626 23.43 27.64 20.35
C GLU A 626 24.74 26.88 20.60
N ASP A 627 24.91 25.71 19.99
CA ASP A 627 26.14 24.91 20.04
C ASP A 627 26.52 24.46 21.47
N TYR A 628 25.53 24.22 22.34
CA TYR A 628 25.73 23.57 23.65
C TYR A 628 25.52 22.04 23.56
N LEU A 629 24.67 21.60 22.64
CA LEU A 629 24.41 20.20 22.37
C LEU A 629 24.69 19.87 20.90
N ALA A 630 25.22 18.69 20.63
CA ALA A 630 25.30 18.12 19.29
C ALA A 630 24.36 16.92 19.20
N VAL A 631 23.60 16.80 18.11
CA VAL A 631 22.74 15.63 17.87
C VAL A 631 23.62 14.45 17.50
N GLU A 632 23.51 13.33 18.21
CA GLU A 632 24.21 12.09 17.89
C GLU A 632 23.41 11.24 16.91
N ASP A 633 22.13 10.99 17.22
CA ASP A 633 21.21 10.31 16.32
C ASP A 633 19.93 11.16 16.10
N PRO A 634 19.65 11.56 14.85
CA PRO A 634 18.48 12.39 14.52
C PRO A 634 17.14 11.66 14.68
N LEU A 635 17.17 10.32 14.80
CA LEU A 635 16.00 9.45 14.89
C LEU A 635 15.54 9.23 16.32
N ASP A 636 16.43 9.07 17.28
CA ASP A 636 16.09 8.94 18.70
C ASP A 636 16.17 10.28 19.45
N GLY A 637 16.83 11.28 18.85
CA GLY A 637 17.02 12.61 19.43
C GLY A 637 18.02 12.60 20.59
N SER A 638 18.92 11.61 20.61
CA SER A 638 20.10 11.58 21.45
C SER A 638 21.01 12.76 21.11
N VAL A 639 21.59 13.30 22.16
CA VAL A 639 22.40 14.51 22.12
C VAL A 639 23.59 14.31 23.05
N ARG A 640 24.73 14.84 22.64
CA ARG A 640 25.94 14.93 23.47
C ARG A 640 26.28 16.38 23.75
N LEU A 641 27.06 16.61 24.80
CA LEU A 641 27.64 17.92 25.03
C LEU A 641 28.64 18.28 23.93
N THR A 642 28.68 19.56 23.59
CA THR A 642 29.79 20.15 22.83
C THR A 642 30.89 20.62 23.78
N GLU A 643 32.09 20.89 23.23
CA GLU A 643 33.18 21.51 24.01
C GLU A 643 32.73 22.82 24.68
N ARG A 644 31.83 23.59 24.05
CA ARG A 644 31.29 24.82 24.61
C ARG A 644 30.46 24.57 25.86
N ALA A 645 29.64 23.53 25.89
CA ALA A 645 28.85 23.18 27.07
C ALA A 645 29.68 22.55 28.18
N GLU A 646 30.68 21.71 27.83
CA GLU A 646 31.61 21.14 28.81
C GLU A 646 32.42 22.22 29.54
N ASN A 647 32.76 23.31 28.86
CA ASN A 647 33.43 24.45 29.48
C ASN A 647 32.49 25.34 30.32
N TRP A 648 31.18 25.19 30.16
CA TRP A 648 30.17 25.99 30.84
C TRP A 648 29.63 25.31 32.11
N LEU A 649 29.50 23.98 32.10
CA LEU A 649 29.19 23.14 33.26
C LEU A 649 30.37 23.13 34.26
#